data_AF-A0A971BCR1-F1
#
_entry.id   AF-A0A971BCR1-F1
#
_cell.length_a   1.000
_cell.length_b   1.000
_cell.length_c   1.000
_cell.angle_alpha   90.00
_cell.angle_beta   90.00
_cell.angle_gamma   90.00
#
_symmetry.space_group_name_H-M   'P 1'
#
loop_
_entity.id
_entity.type
_entity.pdbx_description
1 polymer ?
#
loop_
_entity_poly.entity_id
_entity_poly.type
_entity_poly.pdbx_seq_one_letter_code
_entity_poly.pdbx_strand_id
1 'polypeptide(L)'
;MEKKPVTKNKPPQFNIYWIYGLILLGIIGFSLAGNKEGIKESSITELETYIKNGQVESMVVQKRKDIVEVNIVDSAKVTVFGEDANKKPYKLLVTINSADRFDVFHKEMRDKYGYAGKVEYKENKDYLLSFLLNALPFLLLIGVWIYFMRRMSGGGGGAGGGGGVFSVGKSKAQLFDKGSNNRVTFKDVAGLSEAKQEVEEIVSFLKNPAKYTELGGKIPKGALLVGPPGTGKTLLAKAVAGEADVPFFSLSGSDFVEMFVGVGASRVRDLFRQAKEKAPCIVFIDEIDAVGRARGKNPNMGANDERENTLNQLLTEMDGFGSNSGVIILAATNRADILDKALLRAGRFDRQINVDLPDINERHEIFNVHLRPIKIDESVDAAFLARQTPGFSGADIANVCNEAALIAARHSKNAVQKQDFLDAVDRIIGGLEKKNKITTISERKSIALHEAGHATLSWLLEHAHPLVKVTIVPRGKALGAAWYLPEERQLTTKAQMLDEMCSTLGGRAAEELFLGQVSTGALNDLERVTKQAWAIIVYYGMSDSLNNLSYFDSSGTNEFSFTKPYSEKTAEKIDEEVKKLVNEQYERAKRILSENAAKHNELANILVDREVLFAEDLERIFGKRPWTSRTQEILEEQKRLEDAKTLAALQAQTEGQADADKQVADAQALPESVDTPDEEPTTEEKKANDTLE
;
A
#
# COMPACT_ATOMS: atom_id res chain seq x y z
N MET A 1 -19.86 41.68 31.89
CA MET A 1 -20.93 41.45 30.89
C MET A 1 -20.28 40.78 29.68
N GLU A 2 -20.31 39.46 29.65
CA GLU A 2 -19.64 38.63 28.65
C GLU A 2 -20.67 38.23 27.58
N LYS A 3 -20.44 38.59 26.32
CA LYS A 3 -21.35 38.28 25.20
C LYS A 3 -21.15 36.82 24.77
N LYS A 4 -22.15 35.97 25.01
CA LYS A 4 -22.24 34.61 24.43
C LYS A 4 -22.42 34.69 22.90
N PRO A 5 -21.81 33.79 22.11
CA PRO A 5 -22.04 33.73 20.68
C PRO A 5 -23.39 33.03 20.37
N VAL A 6 -24.14 33.63 19.44
CA VAL A 6 -25.42 33.12 18.93
C VAL A 6 -25.15 32.01 17.91
N THR A 7 -25.54 30.78 18.24
CA THR A 7 -25.57 29.66 17.29
C THR A 7 -26.76 29.82 16.34
N LYS A 8 -26.48 30.09 15.06
CA LYS A 8 -27.49 29.95 13.99
C LYS A 8 -27.71 28.47 13.72
N ASN A 9 -28.85 27.92 14.17
CA ASN A 9 -29.32 26.60 13.74
C ASN A 9 -29.55 26.61 12.23
N LYS A 10 -28.70 25.91 11.48
CA LYS A 10 -28.98 25.54 10.09
C LYS A 10 -30.12 24.51 10.10
N PRO A 11 -31.15 24.61 9.24
CA PRO A 11 -32.15 23.56 9.13
C PRO A 11 -31.46 22.26 8.68
N PRO A 12 -31.97 21.09 9.10
CA PRO A 12 -31.36 19.80 8.77
C PRO A 12 -31.26 19.64 7.25
N GLN A 13 -30.05 19.34 6.76
CA GLN A 13 -29.84 19.01 5.36
C GLN A 13 -30.59 17.72 5.04
N PHE A 14 -31.41 17.77 3.99
CA PHE A 14 -32.29 16.67 3.61
C PHE A 14 -31.46 15.47 3.15
N ASN A 15 -31.59 14.34 3.85
CA ASN A 15 -30.83 13.14 3.56
C ASN A 15 -31.57 12.27 2.54
N ILE A 16 -30.90 11.89 1.44
CA ILE A 16 -31.49 11.14 0.33
C ILE A 16 -32.03 9.76 0.77
N TYR A 17 -31.54 9.24 1.91
CA TYR A 17 -32.03 7.99 2.51
C TYR A 17 -33.51 8.05 2.96
N TRP A 18 -34.10 9.23 3.16
CA TRP A 18 -35.54 9.34 3.44
C TRP A 18 -36.41 8.91 2.25
N ILE A 19 -35.93 9.10 1.02
CA ILE A 19 -36.63 8.68 -0.20
C ILE A 19 -36.61 7.16 -0.32
N TYR A 20 -35.45 6.54 -0.08
CA TYR A 20 -35.32 5.08 -0.08
C TYR A 20 -36.15 4.44 1.05
N GLY A 21 -36.22 5.07 2.23
CA GLY A 21 -37.07 4.61 3.33
C GLY A 21 -38.56 4.61 3.00
N LEU A 22 -39.05 5.64 2.28
CA LEU A 22 -40.45 5.70 1.82
C LEU A 22 -40.75 4.66 0.73
N ILE A 23 -39.82 4.41 -0.18
CA ILE A 23 -39.96 3.36 -1.20
C ILE A 23 -40.04 1.98 -0.53
N LEU A 24 -39.16 1.71 0.44
CA LEU A 24 -39.15 0.46 1.21
C LEU A 24 -40.48 0.27 1.97
N LEU A 25 -40.98 1.32 2.62
CA LEU A 25 -42.28 1.30 3.29
C LEU A 25 -43.44 1.05 2.32
N GLY A 26 -43.38 1.61 1.11
CA GLY A 26 -44.36 1.35 0.06
C GLY A 26 -44.37 -0.11 -0.39
N ILE A 27 -43.18 -0.73 -0.56
CA ILE A 27 -43.04 -2.14 -0.91
C ILE A 27 -43.55 -3.05 0.22
N ILE A 28 -43.20 -2.74 1.47
CA ILE A 28 -43.66 -3.48 2.65
C ILE A 28 -45.19 -3.36 2.80
N GLY A 29 -45.75 -2.16 2.63
CA GLY A 29 -47.19 -1.94 2.66
C GLY A 29 -47.94 -2.69 1.55
N PHE A 30 -47.39 -2.70 0.34
CA PHE A 30 -47.95 -3.47 -0.78
C PHE A 30 -47.89 -4.98 -0.52
N SER A 31 -46.78 -5.48 0.05
CA SER A 31 -46.62 -6.89 0.39
C SER A 31 -47.56 -7.35 1.51
N LEU A 32 -47.94 -6.46 2.43
CA LEU A 32 -48.85 -6.77 3.54
C LEU A 32 -50.34 -6.69 3.14
N ALA A 33 -50.69 -5.90 2.13
CA ALA A 33 -52.06 -5.75 1.65
C ALA A 33 -52.54 -6.90 0.74
N GLY A 34 -51.64 -7.77 0.28
CA GLY A 34 -51.98 -8.96 -0.51
C GLY A 34 -52.53 -10.09 0.36
N ASN A 35 -53.86 -10.17 0.54
CA ASN A 35 -54.51 -11.35 1.12
C ASN A 35 -54.21 -12.59 0.26
N LYS A 36 -53.40 -13.53 0.79
CA LYS A 36 -53.11 -14.81 0.15
C LYS A 36 -54.25 -15.80 0.38
N GLU A 37 -55.25 -15.80 -0.51
CA GLU A 37 -56.22 -16.92 -0.62
C GLU A 37 -55.51 -18.16 -1.19
N GLY A 38 -55.88 -19.35 -0.70
CA GLY A 38 -55.35 -20.61 -1.21
C GLY A 38 -56.12 -21.03 -2.47
N ILE A 39 -55.48 -21.02 -3.63
CA ILE A 39 -56.09 -21.44 -4.90
C ILE A 39 -55.54 -22.82 -5.26
N LYS A 40 -56.43 -23.77 -5.55
CA LYS A 40 -56.06 -25.07 -6.14
C LYS A 40 -56.61 -25.12 -7.56
N GLU A 41 -55.72 -25.25 -8.54
CA GLU A 41 -56.08 -25.45 -9.94
C GLU A 41 -56.33 -26.95 -10.19
N SER A 42 -57.34 -27.27 -11.00
CA SER A 42 -57.73 -28.64 -11.32
C SER A 42 -58.24 -28.74 -12.75
N SER A 43 -58.19 -29.94 -13.33
CA SER A 43 -58.63 -30.18 -14.70
C SER A 43 -60.11 -30.58 -14.78
N ILE A 44 -60.70 -30.47 -15.97
CA ILE A 44 -62.10 -30.88 -16.19
C ILE A 44 -62.34 -32.38 -15.91
N THR A 45 -61.32 -33.22 -16.09
CA THR A 45 -61.37 -34.67 -15.80
C THR A 45 -61.35 -34.98 -14.30
N GLU A 46 -60.60 -34.18 -13.52
CA GLU A 46 -60.62 -34.26 -12.06
C GLU A 46 -61.95 -33.76 -11.50
N LEU A 47 -62.50 -32.70 -12.11
CA LEU A 47 -63.84 -32.21 -11.77
C LEU A 47 -64.91 -33.30 -11.97
N GLU A 48 -64.86 -34.05 -13.06
CA GLU A 48 -65.76 -35.21 -13.29
C GLU A 48 -65.64 -36.24 -12.16
N THR A 49 -64.42 -36.48 -11.67
CA THR A 49 -64.18 -37.41 -10.56
C THR A 49 -64.78 -36.89 -9.24
N TYR A 50 -64.65 -35.59 -8.96
CA TYR A 50 -65.25 -34.97 -7.78
C TYR A 50 -66.79 -34.95 -7.85
N ILE A 51 -67.36 -34.76 -9.04
CA ILE A 51 -68.81 -34.86 -9.27
C ILE A 51 -69.29 -36.29 -9.05
N LYS A 52 -68.59 -37.30 -9.60
CA LYS A 52 -68.92 -38.72 -9.43
C LYS A 52 -68.93 -39.15 -7.96
N ASN A 53 -68.03 -38.58 -7.16
CA ASN A 53 -67.93 -38.85 -5.73
C ASN A 53 -68.91 -38.03 -4.87
N GLY A 54 -69.76 -37.19 -5.48
CA GLY A 54 -70.75 -36.37 -4.77
C GLY A 54 -70.14 -35.21 -3.95
N GLN A 55 -68.92 -34.77 -4.30
CA GLN A 55 -68.14 -33.83 -3.49
C GLN A 55 -68.36 -32.37 -3.90
N VAL A 56 -69.12 -32.10 -4.96
CA VAL A 56 -69.36 -30.75 -5.48
C VAL A 56 -70.74 -30.25 -5.06
N GLU A 57 -70.82 -29.01 -4.58
CA GLU A 57 -72.06 -28.36 -4.13
C GLU A 57 -72.64 -27.41 -5.19
N SER A 58 -71.81 -26.53 -5.74
CA SER A 58 -72.21 -25.57 -6.77
C SER A 58 -71.01 -25.14 -7.62
N MET A 59 -71.30 -24.60 -8.80
CA MET A 59 -70.28 -24.14 -9.74
C MET A 59 -70.59 -22.72 -10.22
N VAL A 60 -69.58 -21.87 -10.31
CA VAL A 60 -69.70 -20.51 -10.84
C VAL A 60 -68.80 -20.36 -12.05
N VAL A 61 -69.38 -20.21 -13.23
CA VAL A 61 -68.64 -20.10 -14.49
C VAL A 61 -68.31 -18.63 -14.77
N GLN A 62 -67.02 -18.33 -14.91
CA GLN A 62 -66.54 -17.01 -15.30
C GLN A 62 -66.32 -16.96 -16.82
N LYS A 63 -67.35 -16.51 -17.56
CA LYS A 63 -67.43 -16.59 -19.03
C LYS A 63 -66.23 -16.03 -19.82
N ARG A 64 -65.50 -15.06 -19.28
CA ARG A 64 -64.35 -14.42 -19.97
C ARG A 64 -62.98 -14.94 -19.56
N LYS A 65 -62.91 -15.72 -18.49
CA LYS A 65 -61.63 -16.25 -17.99
C LYS A 65 -61.45 -17.74 -18.29
N ASP A 66 -62.45 -18.38 -18.91
CA ASP A 66 -62.46 -19.81 -19.18
C ASP A 66 -62.15 -20.65 -17.93
N ILE A 67 -62.65 -20.20 -16.78
CA ILE A 67 -62.48 -20.85 -15.48
C ILE A 67 -63.84 -21.01 -14.80
N VAL A 68 -64.02 -22.15 -14.14
CA VAL A 68 -65.16 -22.45 -13.27
C VAL A 68 -64.67 -22.51 -11.84
N GLU A 69 -65.26 -21.70 -10.98
CA GLU A 69 -65.05 -21.79 -9.53
C GLU A 69 -65.98 -22.86 -8.98
N VAL A 70 -65.43 -23.87 -8.34
CA VAL A 70 -66.18 -25.02 -7.84
C VAL A 70 -66.22 -24.96 -6.33
N ASN A 71 -67.44 -24.88 -5.79
CA ASN A 71 -67.69 -24.96 -4.36
C ASN A 71 -67.88 -26.43 -3.99
N ILE A 72 -67.09 -26.90 -3.03
CA ILE A 72 -67.07 -28.28 -2.55
C ILE A 72 -67.89 -28.37 -1.27
N VAL A 73 -68.65 -29.46 -1.15
CA VAL A 73 -69.48 -29.74 0.04
C VAL A 73 -68.59 -29.74 1.28
N ASP A 74 -69.03 -29.13 2.38
CA ASP A 74 -68.24 -28.98 3.62
C ASP A 74 -67.60 -30.28 4.11
N SER A 75 -68.31 -31.41 4.00
CA SER A 75 -67.83 -32.74 4.42
C SER A 75 -66.65 -33.27 3.58
N ALA A 76 -66.42 -32.74 2.38
CA ALA A 76 -65.37 -33.16 1.46
C ALA A 76 -64.18 -32.17 1.38
N LYS A 77 -64.24 -31.03 2.08
CA LYS A 77 -63.19 -29.99 2.04
C LYS A 77 -61.81 -30.50 2.46
N VAL A 78 -61.73 -31.30 3.51
CA VAL A 78 -60.48 -31.90 3.99
C VAL A 78 -59.94 -32.92 2.98
N THR A 79 -60.82 -33.68 2.33
CA THR A 79 -60.41 -34.69 1.33
C THR A 79 -59.88 -34.05 0.06
N VAL A 80 -60.46 -32.94 -0.38
CA VAL A 80 -60.08 -32.30 -1.65
C VAL A 80 -58.92 -31.30 -1.48
N PHE A 81 -58.83 -30.60 -0.34
CA PHE A 81 -57.81 -29.58 -0.09
C PHE A 81 -56.75 -29.96 0.95
N GLY A 82 -56.86 -31.14 1.59
CA GLY A 82 -55.94 -31.61 2.65
C GLY A 82 -56.31 -31.13 4.05
N GLU A 83 -55.56 -31.56 5.08
CA GLU A 83 -55.83 -31.24 6.50
C GLU A 83 -55.82 -29.74 6.83
N ASP A 84 -55.13 -28.92 6.04
CA ASP A 84 -55.08 -27.47 6.24
C ASP A 84 -56.30 -26.70 5.69
N ALA A 85 -57.29 -27.41 5.12
CA ALA A 85 -58.51 -26.83 4.56
C ALA A 85 -59.34 -25.99 5.56
N ASN A 86 -59.23 -26.28 6.87
CA ASN A 86 -59.99 -25.59 7.91
C ASN A 86 -59.37 -24.26 8.38
N LYS A 87 -58.13 -23.94 8.00
CA LYS A 87 -57.41 -22.75 8.48
C LYS A 87 -57.52 -21.54 7.54
N LYS A 88 -57.93 -21.73 6.28
CA LYS A 88 -58.02 -20.68 5.25
C LYS A 88 -59.17 -20.94 4.28
N PRO A 89 -59.79 -19.90 3.70
CA PRO A 89 -60.72 -20.11 2.58
C PRO A 89 -59.94 -20.63 1.35
N TYR A 90 -60.31 -21.82 0.87
CA TYR A 90 -59.77 -22.41 -0.36
C TYR A 90 -60.83 -22.36 -1.47
N LYS A 91 -60.38 -22.09 -2.69
CA LYS A 91 -61.21 -22.14 -3.90
C LYS A 91 -60.61 -23.14 -4.88
N LEU A 92 -61.45 -24.03 -5.43
CA LEU A 92 -61.08 -24.91 -6.54
C LEU A 92 -61.40 -24.19 -7.85
N LEU A 93 -60.37 -23.93 -8.65
CA LEU A 93 -60.51 -23.33 -9.98
C LEU A 93 -60.28 -24.40 -11.04
N VAL A 94 -61.27 -24.60 -11.91
CA VAL A 94 -61.20 -25.56 -13.00
C VAL A 94 -61.11 -24.83 -14.32
N THR A 95 -60.03 -25.04 -15.05
CA THR A 95 -59.85 -24.48 -16.40
C THR A 95 -60.73 -25.24 -17.38
N ILE A 96 -61.54 -24.50 -18.15
CA ILE A 96 -62.41 -25.03 -19.18
C ILE A 96 -61.97 -24.51 -20.55
N ASN A 97 -62.31 -25.21 -21.63
CA ASN A 97 -61.92 -24.78 -22.97
C ASN A 97 -62.83 -23.68 -23.55
N SER A 98 -64.07 -23.60 -23.07
CA SER A 98 -65.06 -22.58 -23.45
C SER A 98 -66.27 -22.68 -22.54
N ALA A 99 -66.78 -21.53 -22.09
CA ALA A 99 -68.00 -21.45 -21.27
C ALA A 99 -69.22 -22.09 -21.95
N ASP A 100 -69.32 -22.02 -23.28
CA ASP A 100 -70.47 -22.53 -24.03
C ASP A 100 -70.47 -24.07 -24.13
N ARG A 101 -69.28 -24.71 -24.10
CA ARG A 101 -69.17 -26.17 -24.04
C ARG A 101 -69.39 -26.72 -22.63
N PHE A 102 -69.28 -25.88 -21.60
CA PHE A 102 -69.50 -26.29 -20.22
C PHE A 102 -70.97 -26.61 -19.95
N ASP A 103 -71.92 -25.97 -20.65
CA ASP A 103 -73.35 -26.32 -20.58
C ASP A 103 -73.62 -27.75 -21.05
N VAL A 104 -72.89 -28.23 -22.06
CA VAL A 104 -72.99 -29.60 -22.57
C VAL A 104 -72.41 -30.58 -21.55
N PHE A 105 -71.24 -30.27 -21.01
CA PHE A 105 -70.60 -31.07 -19.94
C PHE A 105 -71.49 -31.19 -18.70
N HIS A 106 -72.09 -30.08 -18.26
CA HIS A 106 -72.99 -30.07 -17.11
C HIS A 106 -74.25 -30.93 -17.35
N LYS A 107 -74.81 -30.92 -18.58
CA LYS A 107 -75.92 -31.81 -18.95
C LYS A 107 -75.51 -33.28 -18.95
N GLU A 108 -74.36 -33.62 -19.53
CA GLU A 108 -73.83 -35.00 -19.50
C GLU A 108 -73.59 -35.51 -18.07
N MET A 109 -73.06 -34.67 -17.18
CA MET A 109 -72.84 -35.03 -15.79
C MET A 109 -74.14 -35.21 -15.00
N ARG A 110 -75.18 -34.44 -15.34
CA ARG A 110 -76.53 -34.60 -14.77
C ARG A 110 -77.16 -35.92 -15.23
N ASP A 111 -77.09 -36.24 -16.52
CA ASP A 111 -77.76 -37.42 -17.08
C ASP A 111 -77.05 -38.73 -16.72
N LYS A 112 -75.71 -38.72 -16.60
CA LYS A 112 -74.89 -39.91 -16.34
C LYS A 112 -74.65 -40.20 -14.86
N TYR A 113 -74.59 -39.16 -14.02
CA TYR A 113 -74.26 -39.28 -12.59
C TYR A 113 -75.30 -38.66 -11.64
N GLY A 114 -76.41 -38.12 -12.16
CA GLY A 114 -77.52 -37.60 -11.34
C GLY A 114 -77.22 -36.27 -10.62
N TYR A 115 -76.21 -35.51 -11.06
CA TYR A 115 -75.81 -34.27 -10.40
C TYR A 115 -76.84 -33.13 -10.58
N ALA A 116 -77.40 -32.65 -9.47
CA ALA A 116 -78.43 -31.59 -9.43
C ALA A 116 -77.91 -30.23 -8.90
N GLY A 117 -76.60 -30.02 -8.83
CA GLY A 117 -76.02 -28.78 -8.28
C GLY A 117 -76.32 -27.54 -9.15
N LYS A 118 -76.34 -26.36 -8.51
CA LYS A 118 -76.62 -25.08 -9.18
C LYS A 118 -75.37 -24.56 -9.89
N VAL A 119 -75.54 -24.10 -11.13
CA VAL A 119 -74.50 -23.44 -11.93
C VAL A 119 -74.88 -21.97 -12.15
N GLU A 120 -74.08 -21.03 -11.65
CA GLU A 120 -74.26 -19.59 -11.85
C GLU A 120 -73.23 -19.04 -12.86
N TYR A 121 -73.66 -18.10 -13.70
CA TYR A 121 -72.79 -17.43 -14.67
C TYR A 121 -72.56 -15.97 -14.25
N LYS A 122 -71.31 -15.60 -13.95
CA LYS A 122 -70.96 -14.21 -13.56
C LYS A 122 -70.14 -13.52 -14.65
N GLU A 123 -70.60 -12.33 -15.05
CA GLU A 123 -69.83 -11.37 -15.84
C GLU A 123 -69.31 -10.25 -14.92
N ASN A 124 -67.99 -10.21 -14.66
CA ASN A 124 -67.39 -9.11 -13.90
C ASN A 124 -67.19 -7.89 -14.82
N LYS A 125 -67.84 -6.76 -14.51
CA LYS A 125 -67.83 -5.54 -15.35
C LYS A 125 -66.94 -4.37 -14.87
N ASP A 126 -66.06 -4.56 -13.88
CA ASP A 126 -65.30 -3.44 -13.27
C ASP A 126 -63.77 -3.50 -13.48
N TYR A 127 -63.31 -3.73 -14.70
CA TYR A 127 -61.87 -3.72 -15.02
C TYR A 127 -61.25 -2.32 -14.93
N LEU A 128 -61.98 -1.27 -15.35
CA LEU A 128 -61.46 0.10 -15.39
C LEU A 128 -61.27 0.69 -13.99
N LEU A 129 -62.25 0.49 -13.10
CA LEU A 129 -62.19 0.98 -11.72
C LEU A 129 -61.10 0.24 -10.93
N SER A 130 -60.97 -1.08 -11.12
CA SER A 130 -59.93 -1.89 -10.48
C SER A 130 -58.52 -1.52 -10.97
N PHE A 131 -58.36 -1.22 -12.26
CA PHE A 131 -57.09 -0.75 -12.81
C PHE A 131 -56.70 0.63 -12.26
N LEU A 132 -57.64 1.58 -12.20
CA LEU A 132 -57.40 2.92 -11.64
C LEU A 132 -57.04 2.87 -10.15
N LEU A 133 -57.75 2.06 -9.35
CA LEU A 133 -57.48 1.90 -7.92
C LEU A 133 -56.12 1.20 -7.67
N ASN A 134 -55.73 0.22 -8.50
CA ASN A 134 -54.42 -0.42 -8.40
C ASN A 134 -53.27 0.45 -8.95
N ALA A 135 -53.55 1.37 -9.87
CA ALA A 135 -52.58 2.34 -10.39
C ALA A 135 -52.41 3.55 -9.46
N LEU A 136 -53.39 3.84 -8.60
CA LEU A 136 -53.39 4.97 -7.66
C LEU A 136 -52.12 5.04 -6.78
N PRO A 137 -51.63 3.93 -6.17
CA PRO A 137 -50.41 3.96 -5.37
C PRO A 137 -49.16 4.35 -6.17
N PHE A 138 -49.07 3.87 -7.42
CA PHE A 138 -47.96 4.21 -8.32
C PHE A 138 -48.02 5.67 -8.78
N LEU A 139 -49.21 6.17 -9.11
CA LEU A 139 -49.42 7.57 -9.47
C LEU A 139 -49.12 8.52 -8.30
N LEU A 140 -49.47 8.13 -7.07
CA LEU A 140 -49.14 8.89 -5.86
C LEU A 140 -47.62 8.93 -5.62
N LEU A 141 -46.92 7.81 -5.82
CA LEU A 141 -45.48 7.72 -5.68
C LEU A 141 -44.76 8.56 -6.76
N ILE A 142 -45.23 8.52 -8.00
CA ILE A 142 -44.74 9.37 -9.11
C ILE A 142 -45.00 10.85 -8.81
N GLY A 143 -46.18 11.19 -8.28
CA GLY A 143 -46.52 12.56 -7.89
C GLY A 143 -45.63 13.11 -6.78
N VAL A 144 -45.38 12.31 -5.73
CA VAL A 144 -44.44 12.63 -4.64
C VAL A 144 -43.02 12.77 -5.18
N TRP A 145 -42.58 11.87 -6.07
CA TRP A 145 -41.28 11.93 -6.72
C TRP A 145 -41.08 13.23 -7.52
N ILE A 146 -42.06 13.62 -8.33
CA ILE A 146 -42.03 14.86 -9.12
C ILE A 146 -42.03 16.10 -8.20
N TYR A 147 -42.84 16.09 -7.14
CA TYR A 147 -42.89 17.18 -6.16
C TYR A 147 -41.55 17.38 -5.44
N PHE A 148 -40.87 16.30 -5.04
CA PHE A 148 -39.53 16.38 -4.44
C PHE A 148 -38.44 16.79 -5.45
N MET A 149 -38.45 16.27 -6.69
CA MET A 149 -37.49 16.71 -7.73
C MET A 149 -37.63 18.20 -8.04
N ARG A 150 -38.86 18.72 -8.13
CA ARG A 150 -39.09 20.16 -8.33
C ARG A 150 -38.58 21.00 -7.17
N ARG A 151 -38.68 20.49 -5.94
CA ARG A 151 -38.17 21.19 -4.74
C ARG A 151 -36.65 21.10 -4.57
N MET A 152 -36.03 20.05 -5.12
CA MET A 152 -34.58 19.87 -5.11
C MET A 152 -33.87 20.70 -6.19
N SER A 153 -34.59 21.11 -7.25
CA SER A 153 -34.11 22.04 -8.29
C SER A 153 -34.36 23.52 -7.96
N GLY A 154 -35.37 23.83 -7.14
CA GLY A 154 -35.82 25.20 -6.86
C GLY A 154 -35.14 25.96 -5.72
N GLY A 155 -33.99 25.49 -5.20
CA GLY A 155 -33.37 26.03 -3.99
C GLY A 155 -31.93 26.49 -4.16
N GLY A 156 -31.68 27.49 -5.00
CA GLY A 156 -30.36 28.14 -5.11
C GLY A 156 -30.13 28.78 -6.48
N GLY A 157 -30.51 30.05 -6.63
CA GLY A 157 -30.18 30.84 -7.81
C GLY A 157 -28.67 31.09 -7.89
N GLY A 158 -28.03 30.53 -8.93
CA GLY A 158 -26.63 30.74 -9.29
C GLY A 158 -26.32 29.91 -10.52
N ALA A 159 -25.95 30.58 -11.62
CA ALA A 159 -25.76 30.00 -12.93
C ALA A 159 -24.72 28.86 -12.97
N GLY A 160 -25.02 27.82 -13.73
CA GLY A 160 -24.04 26.87 -14.29
C GLY A 160 -23.67 25.67 -13.42
N GLY A 161 -24.19 24.49 -13.79
CA GLY A 161 -23.61 23.20 -13.38
C GLY A 161 -24.64 22.14 -13.03
N GLY A 162 -25.00 21.29 -13.99
CA GLY A 162 -25.79 20.08 -13.75
C GLY A 162 -25.07 19.10 -12.82
N GLY A 163 -25.42 19.13 -11.54
CA GLY A 163 -24.94 18.22 -10.50
C GLY A 163 -25.92 17.07 -10.24
N GLY A 164 -26.21 16.25 -11.26
CA GLY A 164 -27.05 15.06 -11.11
C GLY A 164 -26.72 14.00 -12.15
N VAL A 165 -26.26 12.83 -11.70
CA VAL A 165 -25.99 11.56 -12.44
C VAL A 165 -24.97 11.65 -13.61
N PHE A 166 -24.89 12.75 -14.35
CA PHE A 166 -23.98 12.98 -15.47
C PHE A 166 -22.58 13.47 -15.06
N SER A 167 -22.32 13.73 -13.78
CA SER A 167 -20.99 14.13 -13.28
C SER A 167 -20.12 12.95 -12.83
N VAL A 168 -20.60 11.71 -12.95
CA VAL A 168 -19.93 10.50 -12.41
C VAL A 168 -18.64 10.13 -13.16
N GLY A 169 -18.45 10.63 -14.39
CA GLY A 169 -17.29 10.33 -15.25
C GLY A 169 -16.20 11.41 -15.32
N LYS A 170 -16.31 12.51 -14.57
CA LYS A 170 -15.26 13.55 -14.54
C LYS A 170 -14.09 13.16 -13.66
N SER A 171 -12.88 13.54 -14.06
CA SER A 171 -11.66 13.36 -13.27
C SER A 171 -11.75 14.16 -11.97
N LYS A 172 -11.35 13.53 -10.85
CA LYS A 172 -11.23 14.18 -9.53
C LYS A 172 -9.84 14.80 -9.30
N ALA A 173 -9.03 14.93 -10.35
CA ALA A 173 -7.65 15.41 -10.25
C ALA A 173 -7.55 16.73 -9.48
N GLN A 174 -6.66 16.75 -8.48
CA GLN A 174 -6.29 18.00 -7.84
C GLN A 174 -5.28 18.71 -8.75
N LEU A 175 -5.66 19.88 -9.24
CA LEU A 175 -4.78 20.71 -10.04
C LEU A 175 -4.10 21.76 -9.17
N PHE A 176 -2.77 21.76 -9.23
CA PHE A 176 -1.95 22.84 -8.68
C PHE A 176 -1.53 23.75 -9.84
N ASP A 177 -2.17 24.93 -9.92
CA ASP A 177 -1.88 25.93 -10.94
C ASP A 177 -0.55 26.66 -10.66
N LYS A 178 0.03 27.22 -11.74
CA LYS A 178 1.24 28.05 -11.68
C LYS A 178 1.02 29.25 -10.72
N GLY A 179 1.95 29.45 -9.79
CA GLY A 179 2.00 30.62 -8.90
C GLY A 179 1.45 30.41 -7.48
N SER A 180 1.12 29.19 -7.09
CA SER A 180 0.67 28.90 -5.71
C SER A 180 1.78 29.09 -4.67
N ASN A 181 1.46 29.70 -3.52
CA ASN A 181 2.42 30.04 -2.46
C ASN A 181 3.05 28.84 -1.71
N ASN A 182 2.65 27.60 -2.00
CA ASN A 182 3.15 26.37 -1.39
C ASN A 182 3.89 25.49 -2.43
N ARG A 183 4.86 26.06 -3.14
CA ARG A 183 5.69 25.31 -4.10
C ARG A 183 6.76 24.52 -3.36
N VAL A 184 6.73 23.20 -3.52
CA VAL A 184 7.80 22.29 -3.12
C VAL A 184 8.85 22.28 -4.22
N THR A 185 10.14 22.40 -3.87
CA THR A 185 11.27 22.40 -4.81
C THR A 185 12.30 21.33 -4.43
N PHE A 186 13.38 21.16 -5.20
CA PHE A 186 14.42 20.19 -4.83
C PHE A 186 15.13 20.53 -3.52
N LYS A 187 15.02 21.78 -3.03
CA LYS A 187 15.55 22.19 -1.72
C LYS A 187 14.78 21.60 -0.53
N ASP A 188 13.53 21.21 -0.76
CA ASP A 188 12.64 20.64 0.26
C ASP A 188 12.70 19.10 0.28
N VAL A 189 13.34 18.50 -0.72
CA VAL A 189 13.64 17.07 -0.78
C VAL A 189 15.09 16.90 -0.35
N ALA A 190 15.35 16.22 0.78
CA ALA A 190 16.70 15.87 1.23
C ALA A 190 17.13 14.51 0.68
N GLY A 191 18.44 14.30 0.48
CA GLY A 191 18.98 13.06 -0.10
C GLY A 191 18.53 12.79 -1.54
N LEU A 192 18.48 11.51 -1.91
CA LEU A 192 18.06 10.98 -3.21
C LEU A 192 18.85 11.58 -4.38
N SER A 193 20.18 11.67 -4.24
CA SER A 193 21.03 12.32 -5.25
C SER A 193 20.90 11.67 -6.63
N GLU A 194 20.87 10.33 -6.68
CA GLU A 194 20.74 9.56 -7.92
C GLU A 194 19.37 9.80 -8.57
N ALA A 195 18.29 9.62 -7.81
CA ALA A 195 16.93 9.85 -8.32
C ALA A 195 16.72 11.30 -8.76
N LYS A 196 17.29 12.29 -8.04
CA LYS A 196 17.26 13.72 -8.41
C LYS A 196 17.96 13.97 -9.74
N GLN A 197 19.14 13.39 -9.96
CA GLN A 197 19.87 13.52 -11.21
C GLN A 197 19.05 12.98 -12.39
N GLU A 198 18.39 11.84 -12.22
CA GLU A 198 17.53 11.27 -13.27
C GLU A 198 16.31 12.14 -13.58
N VAL A 199 15.65 12.70 -12.55
CA VAL A 199 14.51 13.60 -12.77
C VAL A 199 14.93 15.00 -13.22
N GLU A 200 16.18 15.42 -13.00
CA GLU A 200 16.69 16.72 -13.46
C GLU A 200 16.72 16.81 -14.99
N GLU A 201 16.93 15.69 -15.68
CA GLU A 201 16.77 15.61 -17.15
C GLU A 201 15.33 15.95 -17.58
N ILE A 202 14.34 15.45 -16.84
CA ILE A 202 12.91 15.72 -17.08
C ILE A 202 12.61 17.21 -16.85
N VAL A 203 13.18 17.81 -15.79
CA VAL A 203 13.04 19.24 -15.50
C VAL A 203 13.68 20.10 -16.59
N SER A 204 14.93 19.79 -16.99
CA SER A 204 15.66 20.50 -18.04
C SER A 204 14.89 20.46 -19.37
N PHE A 205 14.30 19.30 -19.67
CA PHE A 205 13.45 19.12 -20.84
C PHE A 205 12.18 20.00 -20.77
N LEU A 206 11.46 20.02 -19.64
CA LEU A 206 10.25 20.85 -19.50
C LEU A 206 10.55 22.34 -19.56
N LYS A 207 11.74 22.78 -19.10
CA LYS A 207 12.20 24.16 -19.21
C LYS A 207 12.55 24.55 -20.65
N ASN A 208 13.28 23.69 -21.35
CA ASN A 208 13.83 23.97 -22.69
C ASN A 208 13.60 22.80 -23.67
N PRO A 209 12.35 22.54 -24.08
CA PRO A 209 12.03 21.36 -24.90
C PRO A 209 12.66 21.44 -26.30
N ALA A 210 12.77 22.64 -26.88
CA ALA A 210 13.31 22.87 -28.22
C ALA A 210 14.75 22.33 -28.39
N LYS A 211 15.60 22.52 -27.36
CA LYS A 211 17.00 22.07 -27.37
C LYS A 211 17.13 20.56 -27.62
N TYR A 212 16.20 19.78 -27.08
CA TYR A 212 16.21 18.32 -27.23
C TYR A 212 15.55 17.87 -28.53
N THR A 213 14.47 18.54 -28.96
CA THR A 213 13.79 18.24 -30.22
C THR A 213 14.67 18.54 -31.44
N GLU A 214 15.44 19.63 -31.43
CA GLU A 214 16.37 20.00 -32.52
C GLU A 214 17.47 18.96 -32.74
N LEU A 215 17.92 18.31 -31.66
CA LEU A 215 18.91 17.23 -31.70
C LEU A 215 18.31 15.86 -32.04
N GLY A 216 17.01 15.79 -32.33
CA GLY A 216 16.29 14.53 -32.62
C GLY A 216 16.01 13.68 -31.38
N GLY A 217 16.20 14.24 -30.18
CA GLY A 217 15.90 13.58 -28.92
C GLY A 217 14.39 13.32 -28.77
N LYS A 218 14.03 12.10 -28.38
CA LYS A 218 12.64 11.74 -28.06
C LYS A 218 12.36 11.98 -26.59
N ILE A 219 11.18 12.50 -26.33
CA ILE A 219 10.73 12.88 -25.00
C ILE A 219 10.25 11.63 -24.28
N PRO A 220 10.75 11.33 -23.07
CA PRO A 220 10.21 10.23 -22.28
C PRO A 220 8.75 10.56 -21.96
N LYS A 221 7.86 9.63 -22.34
CA LYS A 221 6.42 9.83 -22.17
C LYS A 221 6.01 9.64 -20.71
N GLY A 222 6.73 8.79 -19.98
CA GLY A 222 6.52 8.65 -18.56
C GLY A 222 7.66 8.01 -17.79
N ALA A 223 7.75 8.34 -16.52
CA ALA A 223 8.69 7.74 -15.59
C ALA A 223 7.94 7.11 -14.42
N LEU A 224 8.39 5.93 -14.01
CA LEU A 224 7.88 5.21 -12.85
C LEU A 224 8.86 5.36 -11.68
N LEU A 225 8.41 5.98 -10.59
CA LEU A 225 9.10 6.04 -9.32
C LEU A 225 8.80 4.76 -8.54
N VAL A 226 9.81 3.93 -8.33
CA VAL A 226 9.69 2.64 -7.64
C VAL A 226 10.41 2.72 -6.31
N GLY A 227 9.80 2.26 -5.23
CA GLY A 227 10.52 2.10 -3.97
C GLY A 227 9.61 1.92 -2.77
N PRO A 228 10.14 1.66 -1.57
CA PRO A 228 9.35 1.43 -0.37
C PRO A 228 8.40 2.60 -0.03
N PRO A 229 7.31 2.37 0.72
CA PRO A 229 6.44 3.45 1.17
C PRO A 229 7.21 4.44 2.04
N GLY A 230 6.86 5.73 1.96
CA GLY A 230 7.45 6.76 2.81
C GLY A 230 8.82 7.31 2.36
N THR A 231 9.38 6.86 1.23
CA THR A 231 10.66 7.38 0.69
C THR A 231 10.54 8.71 -0.05
N GLY A 232 9.36 9.34 -0.07
CA GLY A 232 9.18 10.66 -0.66
C GLY A 232 8.91 10.69 -2.16
N LYS A 233 8.48 9.58 -2.79
CA LYS A 233 8.10 9.53 -4.22
C LYS A 233 7.14 10.66 -4.64
N THR A 234 6.06 10.86 -3.89
CA THR A 234 5.07 11.93 -4.13
C THR A 234 5.65 13.32 -3.91
N LEU A 235 6.60 13.46 -2.97
CA LEU A 235 7.30 14.72 -2.71
C LEU A 235 8.26 15.06 -3.84
N LEU A 236 9.02 14.07 -4.34
CA LEU A 236 9.91 14.19 -5.48
C LEU A 236 9.14 14.61 -6.74
N ALA A 237 8.02 13.97 -7.03
CA ALA A 237 7.18 14.34 -8.17
C ALA A 237 6.67 15.79 -8.10
N LYS A 238 6.27 16.26 -6.90
CA LYS A 238 5.89 17.66 -6.67
C LYS A 238 7.08 18.61 -6.86
N ALA A 239 8.26 18.22 -6.38
CA ALA A 239 9.48 19.01 -6.54
C ALA A 239 9.90 19.16 -8.00
N VAL A 240 9.78 18.10 -8.82
CA VAL A 240 10.03 18.15 -10.28
C VAL A 240 9.13 19.19 -10.95
N ALA A 241 7.84 19.22 -10.61
CA ALA A 241 6.91 20.20 -11.15
C ALA A 241 7.19 21.63 -10.65
N GLY A 242 7.54 21.77 -9.37
CA GLY A 242 7.93 23.05 -8.79
C GLY A 242 9.19 23.63 -9.43
N GLU A 243 10.18 22.78 -9.73
CA GLU A 243 11.41 23.20 -10.39
C GLU A 243 11.22 23.54 -11.86
N ALA A 244 10.39 22.78 -12.58
CA ALA A 244 10.07 23.03 -13.98
C ALA A 244 9.06 24.20 -14.18
N ASP A 245 8.41 24.66 -13.11
CA ASP A 245 7.36 25.68 -13.12
C ASP A 245 6.19 25.37 -14.07
N VAL A 246 5.72 24.13 -14.02
CA VAL A 246 4.61 23.60 -14.83
C VAL A 246 3.40 23.19 -13.96
N PRO A 247 2.16 23.19 -14.49
CA PRO A 247 1.01 22.70 -13.75
C PRO A 247 1.18 21.23 -13.35
N PHE A 248 0.71 20.88 -12.15
CA PHE A 248 0.82 19.53 -11.59
C PHE A 248 -0.57 18.96 -11.32
N PHE A 249 -0.91 17.86 -11.99
CA PHE A 249 -2.13 17.09 -11.74
C PHE A 249 -1.80 15.92 -10.84
N SER A 250 -2.41 15.84 -9.66
CA SER A 250 -2.21 14.73 -8.71
C SER A 250 -3.46 13.86 -8.62
N LEU A 251 -3.31 12.56 -8.85
CA LEU A 251 -4.38 11.56 -8.71
C LEU A 251 -3.86 10.30 -8.02
N SER A 252 -4.76 9.58 -7.36
CA SER A 252 -4.48 8.23 -6.88
C SER A 252 -4.92 7.19 -7.91
N GLY A 253 -4.18 6.10 -8.06
CA GLY A 253 -4.53 4.97 -8.91
C GLY A 253 -5.87 4.34 -8.49
N SER A 254 -6.15 4.36 -7.18
CA SER A 254 -7.42 3.90 -6.64
C SER A 254 -8.61 4.78 -7.05
N ASP A 255 -8.41 6.04 -7.46
CA ASP A 255 -9.51 6.90 -7.96
C ASP A 255 -10.09 6.43 -9.30
N PHE A 256 -9.39 5.53 -10.00
CA PHE A 256 -9.87 4.95 -11.26
C PHE A 256 -10.56 3.61 -11.11
N VAL A 257 -10.52 3.00 -9.91
CA VAL A 257 -11.18 1.72 -9.62
C VAL A 257 -12.53 2.00 -8.98
N GLU A 258 -13.61 1.71 -9.70
CA GLU A 258 -14.98 2.00 -9.25
C GLU A 258 -15.91 0.79 -9.46
N MET A 259 -17.02 0.74 -8.72
CA MET A 259 -18.00 -0.35 -8.83
C MET A 259 -18.76 -0.37 -10.18
N PHE A 260 -18.72 0.74 -10.92
CA PHE A 260 -19.43 0.89 -12.19
C PHE A 260 -18.47 0.73 -13.38
N VAL A 261 -18.74 -0.27 -14.21
CA VAL A 261 -17.96 -0.56 -15.42
C VAL A 261 -17.90 0.68 -16.32
N GLY A 262 -16.68 1.04 -16.74
CA GLY A 262 -16.43 2.14 -17.69
C GLY A 262 -16.32 3.53 -17.07
N VAL A 263 -16.60 3.69 -15.77
CA VAL A 263 -16.36 4.98 -15.08
C VAL A 263 -14.87 5.28 -14.99
N GLY A 264 -14.03 4.30 -14.62
CA GLY A 264 -12.58 4.45 -14.60
C GLY A 264 -12.00 4.89 -15.95
N ALA A 265 -12.33 4.16 -17.02
CA ALA A 265 -11.94 4.52 -18.40
C ALA A 265 -12.42 5.93 -18.82
N SER A 266 -13.60 6.39 -18.39
CA SER A 266 -14.05 7.77 -18.66
C SER A 266 -13.19 8.81 -17.92
N ARG A 267 -12.82 8.55 -16.67
CA ARG A 267 -11.96 9.46 -15.88
C ARG A 267 -10.56 9.56 -16.47
N VAL A 268 -10.01 8.45 -16.94
CA VAL A 268 -8.71 8.42 -17.64
C VAL A 268 -8.76 9.34 -18.88
N ARG A 269 -9.79 9.21 -19.73
CA ARG A 269 -9.96 10.08 -20.91
C ARG A 269 -10.08 11.56 -20.55
N ASP A 270 -10.88 11.87 -19.53
CA ASP A 270 -11.07 13.25 -19.08
C ASP A 270 -9.79 13.86 -18.50
N LEU A 271 -9.03 13.09 -17.71
CA LEU A 271 -7.73 13.50 -17.19
C LEU A 271 -6.78 13.89 -18.32
N PHE A 272 -6.63 13.02 -19.32
CA PHE A 272 -5.71 13.28 -20.42
C PHE A 272 -6.17 14.41 -21.33
N ARG A 273 -7.48 14.63 -21.48
CA ARG A 273 -8.00 15.82 -22.15
C ARG A 273 -7.59 17.10 -21.42
N GLN A 274 -7.78 17.15 -20.10
CA GLN A 274 -7.40 18.33 -19.30
C GLN A 274 -5.89 18.56 -19.30
N ALA A 275 -5.08 17.50 -19.25
CA ALA A 275 -3.64 17.59 -19.36
C ALA A 275 -3.19 18.16 -20.72
N LYS A 276 -3.82 17.73 -21.82
CA LYS A 276 -3.57 18.26 -23.18
C LYS A 276 -3.87 19.77 -23.26
N GLU A 277 -4.95 20.22 -22.64
CA GLU A 277 -5.34 21.65 -22.64
C GLU A 277 -4.37 22.53 -21.83
N LYS A 278 -3.68 21.97 -20.82
CA LYS A 278 -2.76 22.70 -19.93
C LYS A 278 -1.28 22.39 -20.18
N ALA A 279 -0.93 21.79 -21.32
CA ALA A 279 0.46 21.47 -21.66
C ALA A 279 1.32 22.76 -21.82
N PRO A 280 2.61 22.76 -21.41
CA PRO A 280 3.33 21.64 -20.77
C PRO A 280 2.94 21.46 -19.30
N CYS A 281 2.70 20.21 -18.89
CA CYS A 281 2.28 19.86 -17.53
C CYS A 281 2.76 18.47 -17.11
N ILE A 282 2.73 18.20 -15.80
CA ILE A 282 3.00 16.88 -15.24
C ILE A 282 1.70 16.25 -14.72
N VAL A 283 1.48 14.99 -15.09
CA VAL A 283 0.40 14.15 -14.54
C VAL A 283 1.04 13.13 -13.60
N PHE A 284 0.73 13.22 -12.31
CA PHE A 284 1.19 12.28 -11.29
C PHE A 284 0.09 11.31 -10.88
N ILE A 285 0.38 10.02 -10.97
CA ILE A 285 -0.50 8.93 -10.54
C ILE A 285 0.20 8.16 -9.40
N ASP A 286 -0.25 8.36 -8.17
CA ASP A 286 0.20 7.56 -7.03
C ASP A 286 -0.47 6.19 -7.03
N GLU A 287 0.11 5.18 -6.37
CA GLU A 287 -0.45 3.81 -6.28
C GLU A 287 -0.93 3.26 -7.64
N ILE A 288 -0.11 3.40 -8.68
CA ILE A 288 -0.45 2.96 -10.04
C ILE A 288 -0.76 1.45 -10.10
N ASP A 289 -0.28 0.67 -9.14
CA ASP A 289 -0.57 -0.75 -8.98
C ASP A 289 -2.04 -1.07 -8.73
N ALA A 290 -2.83 -0.12 -8.23
CA ALA A 290 -4.28 -0.26 -8.09
C ALA A 290 -4.98 -0.52 -9.44
N VAL A 291 -4.51 0.11 -10.53
CA VAL A 291 -5.03 -0.10 -11.89
C VAL A 291 -4.11 -0.98 -12.75
N GLY A 292 -2.81 -0.88 -12.51
CA GLY A 292 -1.75 -1.40 -13.35
C GLY A 292 -1.28 -2.80 -13.00
N ARG A 293 -1.87 -3.46 -12.00
CA ARG A 293 -1.48 -4.83 -11.65
C ARG A 293 -1.59 -5.78 -12.85
N ALA A 294 -0.78 -6.83 -12.89
CA ALA A 294 -0.81 -7.87 -13.89
C ALA A 294 -2.08 -8.74 -13.75
N ARG A 295 -2.46 -9.38 -14.85
CA ARG A 295 -3.60 -10.30 -14.89
C ARG A 295 -3.34 -11.50 -13.98
N GLY A 296 -4.25 -11.76 -13.05
CA GLY A 296 -4.23 -13.02 -12.30
C GLY A 296 -4.58 -14.17 -13.24
N LYS A 297 -3.78 -15.24 -13.25
CA LYS A 297 -4.02 -16.44 -14.08
C LYS A 297 -5.29 -17.24 -13.74
N ASN A 298 -6.19 -16.71 -12.90
CA ASN A 298 -7.44 -17.36 -12.48
C ASN A 298 -8.65 -16.73 -13.19
N PRO A 299 -9.25 -17.41 -14.19
CA PRO A 299 -10.37 -16.89 -14.98
C PRO A 299 -11.71 -16.79 -14.23
N ASN A 300 -11.82 -17.27 -12.99
CA ASN A 300 -13.11 -17.56 -12.35
C ASN A 300 -13.69 -16.44 -11.45
N MET A 301 -13.18 -15.20 -11.49
CA MET A 301 -13.80 -14.08 -10.78
C MET A 301 -13.94 -12.84 -11.68
N GLY A 302 -15.19 -12.51 -12.06
CA GLY A 302 -15.57 -11.36 -12.89
C GLY A 302 -15.39 -9.98 -12.25
N ALA A 303 -14.41 -9.82 -11.35
CA ALA A 303 -13.99 -8.54 -10.78
C ALA A 303 -12.81 -7.90 -11.55
N ASN A 304 -12.29 -8.58 -12.57
CA ASN A 304 -11.14 -8.09 -13.35
C ASN A 304 -11.52 -7.15 -14.51
N ASP A 305 -12.77 -7.19 -14.98
CA ASP A 305 -13.18 -6.53 -16.24
C ASP A 305 -13.10 -5.00 -16.19
N GLU A 306 -13.41 -4.38 -15.05
CA GLU A 306 -13.36 -2.92 -14.89
C GLU A 306 -11.93 -2.40 -14.85
N ARG A 307 -11.07 -3.05 -14.05
CA ARG A 307 -9.65 -2.71 -13.94
C ARG A 307 -8.93 -2.89 -15.27
N GLU A 308 -9.22 -3.97 -16.00
CA GLU A 308 -8.63 -4.23 -17.31
C GLU A 308 -9.06 -3.19 -18.35
N ASN A 309 -10.33 -2.80 -18.36
CA ASN A 309 -10.81 -1.77 -19.27
C ASN A 309 -10.16 -0.40 -18.98
N THR A 310 -10.06 -0.03 -17.70
CA THR A 310 -9.39 1.19 -17.25
C THR A 310 -7.90 1.18 -17.60
N LEU A 311 -7.21 0.05 -17.41
CA LEU A 311 -5.81 -0.13 -17.78
C LEU A 311 -5.60 0.02 -19.30
N ASN A 312 -6.40 -0.66 -20.11
CA ASN A 312 -6.29 -0.55 -21.57
C ASN A 312 -6.56 0.87 -22.07
N GLN A 313 -7.48 1.58 -21.43
CA GLN A 313 -7.73 2.99 -21.74
C GLN A 313 -6.52 3.86 -21.39
N LEU A 314 -5.86 3.63 -20.24
CA LEU A 314 -4.62 4.31 -19.86
C LEU A 314 -3.52 4.06 -20.90
N LEU A 315 -3.32 2.81 -21.31
CA LEU A 315 -2.35 2.45 -22.36
C LEU A 315 -2.65 3.14 -23.68
N THR A 316 -3.92 3.19 -24.08
CA THR A 316 -4.37 3.84 -25.33
C THR A 316 -4.10 5.34 -25.29
N GLU A 317 -4.37 6.01 -24.16
CA GLU A 317 -4.06 7.44 -24.03
C GLU A 317 -2.55 7.71 -24.02
N MET A 318 -1.74 6.88 -23.36
CA MET A 318 -0.27 6.99 -23.36
C MET A 318 0.32 6.84 -24.78
N ASP A 319 -0.16 5.84 -25.53
CA ASP A 319 0.28 5.61 -26.91
C ASP A 319 -0.23 6.73 -27.84
N GLY A 320 -1.43 7.28 -27.58
CA GLY A 320 -2.08 8.33 -28.34
C GLY A 320 -1.41 9.71 -28.30
N PHE A 321 -0.41 9.92 -27.44
CA PHE A 321 0.41 11.14 -27.47
C PHE A 321 1.41 11.12 -28.62
N GLY A 322 1.41 12.19 -29.43
CA GLY A 322 2.56 12.51 -30.27
C GLY A 322 3.79 12.77 -29.38
N SER A 323 4.99 12.46 -29.86
CA SER A 323 6.23 12.58 -29.08
C SER A 323 6.50 13.99 -28.53
N ASN A 324 5.80 15.02 -29.02
CA ASN A 324 6.04 16.44 -28.73
C ASN A 324 4.85 17.15 -28.04
N SER A 325 3.98 16.41 -27.34
CA SER A 325 2.78 16.98 -26.68
C SER A 325 3.08 17.79 -25.41
N GLY A 326 4.31 17.73 -24.88
CA GLY A 326 4.71 18.45 -23.66
C GLY A 326 4.05 17.94 -22.37
N VAL A 327 3.41 16.77 -22.40
CA VAL A 327 2.78 16.14 -21.23
C VAL A 327 3.67 14.98 -20.77
N ILE A 328 4.06 15.00 -19.49
CA ILE A 328 4.88 13.95 -18.87
C ILE A 328 4.09 13.26 -17.78
N ILE A 329 4.07 11.92 -17.80
CA ILE A 329 3.35 11.10 -16.84
C ILE A 329 4.35 10.55 -15.83
N LEU A 330 4.23 10.97 -14.57
CA LEU A 330 4.95 10.38 -13.46
C LEU A 330 4.02 9.42 -12.72
N ALA A 331 4.46 8.20 -12.45
CA ALA A 331 3.71 7.25 -11.64
C ALA A 331 4.55 6.80 -10.45
N ALA A 332 3.91 6.49 -9.32
CA ALA A 332 4.58 5.91 -8.16
C ALA A 332 4.01 4.52 -7.83
N THR A 333 4.88 3.57 -7.50
CA THR A 333 4.50 2.26 -6.98
C THR A 333 5.45 1.83 -5.87
N ASN A 334 4.93 1.04 -4.93
CA ASN A 334 5.77 0.31 -3.97
C ASN A 334 6.21 -1.06 -4.51
N ARG A 335 5.54 -1.55 -5.56
CA ARG A 335 5.68 -2.90 -6.10
C ARG A 335 5.67 -2.87 -7.62
N ALA A 336 6.85 -2.83 -8.24
CA ALA A 336 6.98 -2.88 -9.69
C ALA A 336 6.77 -4.31 -10.24
N ASP A 337 7.04 -5.33 -9.44
CA ASP A 337 6.91 -6.76 -9.74
C ASP A 337 5.48 -7.16 -10.15
N ILE A 338 4.48 -6.58 -9.51
CA ILE A 338 3.08 -6.91 -9.76
C ILE A 338 2.48 -6.15 -10.94
N LEU A 339 3.18 -5.21 -11.56
CA LEU A 339 2.63 -4.40 -12.65
C LEU A 339 2.56 -5.18 -13.97
N ASP A 340 1.58 -4.85 -14.81
CA ASP A 340 1.48 -5.40 -16.17
C ASP A 340 2.69 -4.92 -16.98
N LYS A 341 3.45 -5.87 -17.54
CA LYS A 341 4.63 -5.62 -18.38
C LYS A 341 4.33 -4.69 -19.56
N ALA A 342 3.07 -4.58 -19.99
CA ALA A 342 2.64 -3.64 -21.02
C ALA A 342 2.89 -2.17 -20.60
N LEU A 343 2.76 -1.82 -19.32
CA LEU A 343 3.01 -0.46 -18.82
C LEU A 343 4.49 -0.08 -18.92
N LEU A 344 5.39 -1.05 -18.77
CA LEU A 344 6.84 -0.87 -18.75
C LEU A 344 7.51 -0.90 -20.14
N ARG A 345 6.71 -0.97 -21.21
CA ARG A 345 7.24 -0.98 -22.59
C ARG A 345 7.67 0.42 -23.02
N ALA A 346 8.64 0.47 -23.93
CA ALA A 346 9.11 1.71 -24.54
C ALA A 346 7.95 2.53 -25.12
N GLY A 347 7.92 3.83 -24.82
CA GLY A 347 6.84 4.74 -25.19
C GLY A 347 5.71 4.86 -24.15
N ARG A 348 5.83 4.20 -23.00
CA ARG A 348 4.89 4.32 -21.86
C ARG A 348 5.65 4.77 -20.61
N PHE A 349 5.87 3.88 -19.64
CA PHE A 349 6.85 4.12 -18.58
C PHE A 349 8.20 3.57 -19.03
N ASP A 350 8.89 4.36 -19.84
CA ASP A 350 10.18 4.02 -20.42
C ASP A 350 11.35 4.22 -19.45
N ARG A 351 11.15 5.02 -18.40
CA ARG A 351 12.12 5.22 -17.31
C ARG A 351 11.59 4.62 -16.01
N GLN A 352 12.45 3.90 -15.30
CA GLN A 352 12.20 3.42 -13.94
C GLN A 352 13.27 4.03 -13.04
N ILE A 353 12.82 4.84 -12.09
CA ILE A 353 13.68 5.56 -11.15
C ILE A 353 13.47 4.91 -9.79
N ASN A 354 14.51 4.30 -9.25
CA ASN A 354 14.45 3.69 -7.92
C ASN A 354 14.61 4.77 -6.86
N VAL A 355 13.74 4.73 -5.85
CA VAL A 355 13.67 5.66 -4.72
C VAL A 355 13.75 4.82 -3.46
N ASP A 356 14.98 4.42 -3.13
CA ASP A 356 15.30 3.51 -2.04
C ASP A 356 15.21 4.18 -0.67
N LEU A 357 15.44 3.38 0.38
CA LEU A 357 15.53 3.90 1.74
C LEU A 357 16.78 4.76 1.90
N PRO A 358 16.72 5.83 2.70
CA PRO A 358 17.81 6.78 2.81
C PRO A 358 19.02 6.23 3.58
N ASP A 359 20.20 6.55 3.09
CA ASP A 359 21.49 6.28 3.74
C ASP A 359 21.68 7.12 5.02
N ILE A 360 22.71 6.82 5.81
CA ILE A 360 23.03 7.58 7.03
C ILE A 360 23.18 9.09 6.79
N ASN A 361 23.84 9.48 5.69
CA ASN A 361 24.06 10.88 5.33
C ASN A 361 22.75 11.53 4.86
N GLU A 362 21.95 10.81 4.07
CA GLU A 362 20.64 11.29 3.62
C GLU A 362 19.66 11.43 4.78
N ARG A 363 19.66 10.49 5.74
CA ARG A 363 18.87 10.61 6.98
C ARG A 363 19.26 11.85 7.78
N HIS A 364 20.55 12.16 7.88
CA HIS A 364 21.02 13.38 8.52
C HIS A 364 20.45 14.64 7.82
N GLU A 365 20.45 14.69 6.49
CA GLU A 365 19.83 15.78 5.73
C GLU A 365 18.31 15.86 5.95
N ILE A 366 17.62 14.72 5.95
CA ILE A 366 16.17 14.62 6.18
C ILE A 366 15.81 15.11 7.58
N PHE A 367 16.58 14.72 8.62
CA PHE A 367 16.43 15.27 9.96
C PHE A 367 16.59 16.79 9.95
N ASN A 368 17.62 17.33 9.28
CA ASN A 368 17.82 18.77 9.21
C ASN A 368 16.66 19.51 8.53
N VAL A 369 15.95 18.92 7.57
CA VAL A 369 14.72 19.50 6.99
C VAL A 369 13.58 19.49 8.00
N HIS A 370 13.33 18.38 8.67
CA HIS A 370 12.20 18.22 9.59
C HIS A 370 12.41 18.85 10.98
N LEU A 371 13.65 19.14 11.36
CA LEU A 371 13.98 19.84 12.60
C LEU A 371 13.79 21.36 12.50
N ARG A 372 13.86 21.96 11.29
CA ARG A 372 13.65 23.41 11.08
C ARG A 372 12.37 23.98 11.70
N PRO A 373 11.18 23.36 11.58
CA PRO A 373 9.96 23.88 12.19
C PRO A 373 9.85 23.61 13.70
N ILE A 374 10.74 22.79 14.29
CA ILE A 374 10.63 22.33 15.69
C ILE A 374 11.57 23.14 16.57
N LYS A 375 11.08 23.58 17.73
CA LYS A 375 11.91 24.23 18.74
C LYS A 375 12.70 23.17 19.52
N ILE A 376 13.97 23.01 19.15
CA ILE A 376 14.91 22.05 19.76
C ILE A 376 15.88 22.70 20.75
N ASP A 377 16.42 21.89 21.64
CA ASP A 377 17.50 22.22 22.57
C ASP A 377 18.89 21.83 22.02
N GLU A 378 19.97 22.38 22.57
CA GLU A 378 21.37 22.11 22.14
C GLU A 378 21.79 20.64 22.33
N SER A 379 21.04 19.89 23.15
CA SER A 379 21.25 18.46 23.35
C SER A 379 20.95 17.59 22.11
N VAL A 380 20.26 18.14 21.11
CA VAL A 380 19.81 17.39 19.92
C VAL A 380 20.87 17.45 18.82
N ASP A 381 21.47 16.30 18.53
CA ASP A 381 22.40 16.12 17.41
C ASP A 381 21.74 15.27 16.30
N ALA A 382 21.55 15.86 15.12
CA ALA A 382 20.97 15.19 13.95
C ALA A 382 21.83 14.00 13.48
N ALA A 383 23.17 14.08 13.61
CA ALA A 383 24.06 12.99 13.19
C ALA A 383 23.92 11.80 14.14
N PHE A 384 23.77 12.06 15.44
CA PHE A 384 23.44 11.02 16.41
C PHE A 384 22.07 10.38 16.11
N LEU A 385 21.03 11.17 15.85
CA LEU A 385 19.70 10.63 15.52
C LEU A 385 19.69 9.77 14.25
N ALA A 386 20.40 10.19 13.19
CA ALA A 386 20.52 9.43 11.96
C ALA A 386 21.18 8.04 12.15
N ARG A 387 22.09 7.91 13.12
CA ARG A 387 22.68 6.62 13.54
C ARG A 387 21.71 5.74 14.33
N GLN A 388 20.78 6.35 15.07
CA GLN A 388 19.81 5.65 15.93
C GLN A 388 18.57 5.17 15.16
N THR A 389 18.40 5.59 13.90
CA THR A 389 17.25 5.24 13.06
C THR A 389 17.66 4.52 11.76
N PRO A 390 18.37 3.38 11.83
CA PRO A 390 18.70 2.60 10.63
C PRO A 390 17.44 2.04 9.98
N GLY A 391 17.41 2.03 8.64
CA GLY A 391 16.27 1.53 7.85
C GLY A 391 15.00 2.39 7.88
N PHE A 392 15.02 3.56 8.53
CA PHE A 392 13.86 4.45 8.57
C PHE A 392 13.68 5.16 7.23
N SER A 393 12.44 5.22 6.75
CA SER A 393 12.09 6.04 5.59
C SER A 393 12.03 7.53 5.96
N GLY A 394 12.02 8.41 4.96
CA GLY A 394 11.85 9.86 5.20
C GLY A 394 10.56 10.20 5.94
N ALA A 395 9.48 9.47 5.65
CA ALA A 395 8.21 9.60 6.37
C ALA A 395 8.31 9.14 7.84
N ASP A 396 9.07 8.08 8.11
CA ASP A 396 9.30 7.62 9.49
C ASP A 396 10.09 8.66 10.29
N ILE A 397 11.11 9.28 9.68
CA ILE A 397 11.88 10.37 10.30
C ILE A 397 11.00 11.59 10.58
N ALA A 398 10.14 11.98 9.62
CA ALA A 398 9.17 13.04 9.83
C ALA A 398 8.24 12.73 11.02
N ASN A 399 7.81 11.47 11.13
CA ASN A 399 6.99 11.00 12.23
C ASN A 399 7.74 11.00 13.58
N VAL A 400 9.02 10.60 13.62
CA VAL A 400 9.88 10.71 14.81
C VAL A 400 9.93 12.15 15.30
N CYS A 401 10.17 13.10 14.39
CA CYS A 401 10.26 14.51 14.73
C CYS A 401 8.93 15.03 15.32
N ASN A 402 7.81 14.66 14.70
CA ASN A 402 6.48 15.03 15.18
C ASN A 402 6.13 14.39 16.55
N GLU A 403 6.41 13.09 16.73
CA GLU A 403 6.17 12.39 17.99
C GLU A 403 7.04 12.94 19.13
N ALA A 404 8.30 13.30 18.86
CA ALA A 404 9.18 13.94 19.83
C ALA A 404 8.60 15.28 20.32
N ALA A 405 8.07 16.10 19.40
CA ALA A 405 7.38 17.34 19.74
C ALA A 405 6.11 17.09 20.57
N LEU A 406 5.32 16.05 20.25
CA LEU A 406 4.13 15.67 21.01
C LEU A 406 4.47 15.11 22.41
N ILE A 407 5.59 14.39 22.56
CA ILE A 407 6.09 13.91 23.86
C ILE A 407 6.50 15.11 24.71
N ALA A 408 7.32 16.01 24.17
CA ALA A 408 7.74 17.23 24.86
C ALA A 408 6.54 18.09 25.28
N ALA A 409 5.54 18.24 24.41
CA ALA A 409 4.30 18.97 24.70
C ALA A 409 3.49 18.31 25.81
N ARG A 410 3.38 16.97 25.84
CA ARG A 410 2.71 16.23 26.94
C ARG A 410 3.37 16.46 28.28
N HIS A 411 4.69 16.61 28.30
CA HIS A 411 5.46 16.95 29.51
C HIS A 411 5.53 18.46 29.77
N SER A 412 4.82 19.28 29.00
CA SER A 412 4.84 20.75 29.12
C SER A 412 6.25 21.34 29.06
N LYS A 413 7.15 20.74 28.26
CA LYS A 413 8.50 21.26 28.03
C LYS A 413 8.48 22.45 27.07
N ASN A 414 9.43 23.37 27.23
CA ASN A 414 9.56 24.58 26.40
C ASN A 414 10.32 24.36 25.07
N ALA A 415 11.07 23.26 24.98
CA ALA A 415 11.85 22.83 23.82
C ALA A 415 11.95 21.29 23.83
N VAL A 416 12.12 20.70 22.64
CA VAL A 416 12.29 19.26 22.46
C VAL A 416 13.74 18.89 22.75
N GLN A 417 13.96 17.91 23.63
CA GLN A 417 15.29 17.46 24.05
C GLN A 417 15.65 16.12 23.42
N LYS A 418 16.93 15.74 23.50
CA LYS A 418 17.43 14.43 23.02
C LYS A 418 16.59 13.24 23.52
N GLN A 419 16.19 13.24 24.79
CA GLN A 419 15.41 12.14 25.37
C GLN A 419 14.04 12.00 24.68
N ASP A 420 13.39 13.11 24.31
CA ASP A 420 12.07 13.06 23.66
C ASP A 420 12.16 12.41 22.27
N PHE A 421 13.28 12.59 21.56
CA PHE A 421 13.55 11.88 20.31
C PHE A 421 13.81 10.39 20.52
N LEU A 422 14.59 10.02 21.54
CA LEU A 422 14.82 8.61 21.88
C LEU A 422 13.51 7.90 22.24
N ASP A 423 12.65 8.56 23.02
CA ASP A 423 11.33 8.04 23.40
C ASP A 423 10.40 7.94 22.18
N ALA A 424 10.51 8.85 21.21
CA ALA A 424 9.77 8.80 19.95
C ALA A 424 10.21 7.63 19.07
N VAL A 425 11.53 7.40 18.93
CA VAL A 425 12.08 6.26 18.20
C VAL A 425 11.63 4.95 18.83
N ASP A 426 11.74 4.82 20.16
CA ASP A 426 11.26 3.67 20.91
C ASP A 426 9.76 3.39 20.67
N ARG A 427 8.95 4.45 20.61
CA ARG A 427 7.50 4.37 20.41
C ARG A 427 7.14 3.94 18.99
N ILE A 428 7.89 4.38 17.98
CA ILE A 428 7.67 4.00 16.58
C ILE A 428 8.08 2.55 16.34
N ILE A 429 9.22 2.12 16.88
CA ILE A 429 9.73 0.74 16.69
C ILE A 429 8.97 -0.25 17.59
N GLY A 430 8.95 0.00 18.90
CA GLY A 430 8.41 -0.95 19.89
C GLY A 430 6.91 -0.80 20.15
N GLY A 431 6.32 0.32 19.74
CA GLY A 431 4.92 0.65 20.02
C GLY A 431 4.71 1.28 21.40
N LEU A 432 3.44 1.33 21.81
CA LEU A 432 3.02 1.92 23.08
C LEU A 432 3.61 1.18 24.28
N GLU A 433 4.23 1.94 25.18
CA GLU A 433 4.70 1.46 26.48
C GLU A 433 3.50 1.06 27.36
N LYS A 434 3.54 -0.17 27.89
CA LYS A 434 2.46 -0.70 28.75
C LYS A 434 2.79 -0.53 30.23
N LYS A 435 2.68 0.70 30.73
CA LYS A 435 2.90 1.03 32.15
C LYS A 435 2.02 0.23 33.12
N ASN A 436 0.84 -0.20 32.68
CA ASN A 436 -0.12 -0.95 33.52
C ASN A 436 0.13 -2.47 33.54
N LYS A 437 1.08 -3.01 32.75
CA LYS A 437 1.37 -4.44 32.76
C LYS A 437 2.28 -4.74 33.95
N ILE A 438 1.67 -5.10 35.07
CA ILE A 438 2.39 -5.50 36.29
C ILE A 438 3.16 -6.80 35.98
N THR A 439 4.50 -6.73 36.00
CA THR A 439 5.38 -7.89 35.91
C THR A 439 5.84 -8.29 37.30
N THR A 440 5.81 -9.59 37.60
CA THR A 440 6.38 -10.11 38.85
C THR A 440 7.90 -9.96 38.84
N ILE A 441 8.53 -9.94 40.02
CA ILE A 441 10.01 -9.85 40.13
C ILE A 441 10.68 -11.03 39.42
N SER A 442 10.11 -12.22 39.53
CA SER A 442 10.60 -13.42 38.85
C SER A 442 10.50 -13.32 37.32
N GLU A 443 9.39 -12.81 36.79
CA GLU A 443 9.24 -12.58 35.34
C GLU A 443 10.21 -11.51 34.86
N ARG A 444 10.36 -10.41 35.61
CA ARG A 444 11.31 -9.34 35.28
C ARG A 444 12.74 -9.85 35.22
N LYS A 445 13.14 -10.69 36.18
CA LYS A 445 14.44 -11.35 36.18
C LYS A 445 14.60 -12.32 35.01
N SER A 446 13.55 -13.05 34.66
CA SER A 446 13.55 -13.95 33.49
C SER A 446 13.75 -13.17 32.19
N ILE A 447 13.02 -12.07 32.01
CA ILE A 447 13.16 -11.19 30.84
C ILE A 447 14.56 -10.57 30.83
N ALA A 448 15.07 -10.11 31.98
CA ALA A 448 16.40 -9.52 32.05
C ALA A 448 17.51 -10.50 31.66
N LEU A 449 17.43 -11.77 32.10
CA LEU A 449 18.36 -12.82 31.69
C LEU A 449 18.24 -13.12 30.19
N HIS A 450 17.03 -13.15 29.66
CA HIS A 450 16.77 -13.35 28.23
C HIS A 450 17.41 -12.24 27.39
N GLU A 451 17.10 -10.98 27.67
CA GLU A 451 17.64 -9.82 26.94
C GLU A 451 19.15 -9.67 27.13
N ALA A 452 19.66 -9.95 28.33
CA ALA A 452 21.10 -10.01 28.59
C ALA A 452 21.78 -11.11 27.76
N GLY A 453 21.08 -12.19 27.41
CA GLY A 453 21.61 -13.32 26.64
C GLY A 453 21.92 -12.89 25.22
N HIS A 454 20.95 -12.21 24.59
CA HIS A 454 21.13 -11.56 23.30
C HIS A 454 22.27 -10.54 23.30
N ALA A 455 22.28 -9.64 24.29
CA ALA A 455 23.28 -8.57 24.40
C ALA A 455 24.71 -9.12 24.59
N THR A 456 24.85 -10.16 25.42
CA THR A 456 26.14 -10.81 25.69
C THR A 456 26.71 -11.45 24.43
N LEU A 457 25.90 -12.21 23.69
CA LEU A 457 26.36 -12.87 22.47
C LEU A 457 26.64 -11.87 21.35
N SER A 458 25.80 -10.85 21.18
CA SER A 458 26.01 -9.78 20.20
C SER A 458 27.34 -9.05 20.43
N TRP A 459 27.73 -8.84 21.69
CA TRP A 459 28.99 -8.19 22.03
C TRP A 459 30.21 -9.07 21.75
N LEU A 460 30.13 -10.36 22.10
CA LEU A 460 31.26 -11.30 22.04
C LEU A 460 31.51 -11.87 20.64
N LEU A 461 30.47 -12.02 19.82
CA LEU A 461 30.59 -12.52 18.46
C LEU A 461 31.19 -11.46 17.52
N GLU A 462 32.02 -11.92 16.59
CA GLU A 462 32.75 -11.06 15.66
C GLU A 462 31.81 -10.37 14.67
N HIS A 463 30.90 -11.14 14.09
CA HIS A 463 30.04 -10.67 13.01
C HIS A 463 28.61 -10.31 13.43
N ALA A 464 28.30 -10.41 14.72
CA ALA A 464 27.00 -9.99 15.21
C ALA A 464 26.84 -8.47 15.10
N HIS A 465 25.60 -8.04 14.82
CA HIS A 465 25.28 -6.62 14.73
C HIS A 465 25.57 -5.93 16.07
N PRO A 466 26.22 -4.75 16.06
CA PRO A 466 26.52 -4.01 17.27
C PRO A 466 25.22 -3.59 17.96
N LEU A 467 25.14 -3.86 19.25
CA LEU A 467 24.02 -3.46 20.09
C LEU A 467 24.06 -1.94 20.34
N VAL A 468 22.90 -1.31 20.21
CA VAL A 468 22.69 0.10 20.51
C VAL A 468 22.11 0.28 21.91
N LYS A 469 21.06 -0.49 22.21
CA LYS A 469 20.27 -0.39 23.44
C LYS A 469 19.58 -1.71 23.74
N VAL A 470 19.36 -2.01 25.01
CA VAL A 470 18.51 -3.11 25.48
C VAL A 470 17.54 -2.58 26.53
N THR A 471 16.30 -3.07 26.52
CA THR A 471 15.32 -2.78 27.57
C THR A 471 14.48 -3.99 27.94
N ILE A 472 14.06 -4.04 29.21
CA ILE A 472 13.03 -4.96 29.72
C ILE A 472 11.67 -4.28 29.90
N VAL A 473 11.49 -3.06 29.38
CA VAL A 473 10.22 -2.33 29.48
C VAL A 473 9.26 -2.86 28.41
N PRO A 474 8.07 -3.36 28.80
CA PRO A 474 7.16 -3.99 27.84
C PRO A 474 6.54 -2.94 26.89
N ARG A 475 6.72 -3.18 25.59
CA ARG A 475 6.17 -2.34 24.52
C ARG A 475 5.39 -3.18 23.51
N GLY A 476 4.17 -2.75 23.19
CA GLY A 476 3.33 -3.46 22.22
C GLY A 476 3.09 -4.93 22.57
N LYS A 477 3.60 -5.83 21.74
CA LYS A 477 3.56 -7.31 21.94
C LYS A 477 4.82 -7.86 22.62
N ALA A 478 5.91 -7.10 22.66
CA ALA A 478 7.19 -7.52 23.22
C ALA A 478 7.26 -7.25 24.74
N LEU A 479 7.94 -8.15 25.46
CA LEU A 479 8.18 -8.03 26.91
C LEU A 479 9.50 -7.32 27.23
N GLY A 480 10.50 -7.50 26.37
CA GLY A 480 11.75 -6.77 26.30
C GLY A 480 12.15 -6.59 24.83
N ALA A 481 13.20 -5.82 24.57
CA ALA A 481 13.74 -5.64 23.23
C ALA A 481 15.21 -5.25 23.26
N ALA A 482 15.95 -5.77 22.28
CA ALA A 482 17.31 -5.37 21.95
C ALA A 482 17.32 -4.66 20.59
N TRP A 483 17.89 -3.45 20.55
CA TRP A 483 18.11 -2.70 19.32
C TRP A 483 19.55 -2.91 18.87
N TYR A 484 19.68 -3.33 17.62
CA TYR A 484 20.95 -3.48 16.94
C TYR A 484 21.06 -2.43 15.85
N LEU A 485 22.27 -1.98 15.56
CA LEU A 485 22.57 -1.23 14.36
C LEU A 485 22.88 -2.26 13.26
N PRO A 486 21.97 -2.48 12.28
CA PRO A 486 22.22 -3.42 11.20
C PRO A 486 23.43 -2.96 10.41
N GLU A 487 24.33 -3.89 10.12
CA GLU A 487 25.43 -3.62 9.20
C GLU A 487 24.94 -3.94 7.79
N GLU A 488 24.64 -2.90 7.01
CA GLU A 488 24.21 -3.04 5.62
C GLU A 488 25.39 -3.53 4.77
N ARG A 489 25.40 -4.84 4.51
CA ARG A 489 26.40 -5.52 3.67
C ARG A 489 25.75 -5.96 2.37
N GLN A 490 26.36 -5.64 1.23
CA GLN A 490 25.92 -6.15 -0.07
C GLN A 490 26.14 -7.68 -0.19
N LEU A 491 27.16 -8.21 0.49
CA LEU A 491 27.51 -9.62 0.49
C LEU A 491 27.64 -10.10 1.95
N THR A 492 26.94 -11.18 2.28
CA THR A 492 26.96 -11.82 3.60
C THR A 492 27.55 -13.22 3.51
N THR A 493 28.49 -13.53 4.41
CA THR A 493 29.15 -14.84 4.43
C THR A 493 28.40 -15.82 5.33
N LYS A 494 28.62 -17.14 5.14
CA LYS A 494 28.05 -18.18 6.02
C LYS A 494 28.40 -17.91 7.49
N ALA A 495 29.66 -17.59 7.80
CA ALA A 495 30.09 -17.30 9.17
C ALA A 495 29.30 -16.15 9.82
N GLN A 496 29.02 -15.09 9.07
CA GLN A 496 28.24 -13.95 9.55
C GLN A 496 26.79 -14.34 9.85
N MET A 497 26.15 -15.12 8.97
CA MET A 497 24.79 -15.61 9.21
C MET A 497 24.73 -16.54 10.44
N LEU A 498 25.76 -17.37 10.65
CA LEU A 498 25.84 -18.24 11.82
C LEU A 498 25.99 -17.45 13.12
N ASP A 499 26.78 -16.38 13.12
CA ASP A 499 26.92 -15.49 14.27
C ASP A 499 25.60 -14.75 14.59
N GLU A 500 24.88 -14.29 13.58
CA GLU A 500 23.55 -13.68 13.76
C GLU A 500 22.54 -14.69 14.35
N MET A 501 22.52 -15.91 13.83
CA MET A 501 21.69 -16.99 14.38
C MET A 501 22.07 -17.30 15.85
N CYS A 502 23.36 -17.39 16.14
CA CYS A 502 23.88 -17.63 17.50
C CYS A 502 23.43 -16.53 18.46
N SER A 503 23.58 -15.25 18.06
CA SER A 503 23.13 -14.10 18.86
C SER A 503 21.61 -14.10 19.09
N THR A 504 20.84 -14.50 18.08
CA THR A 504 19.36 -14.57 18.17
C THR A 504 18.91 -15.73 19.06
N LEU A 505 19.64 -16.84 19.11
CA LEU A 505 19.35 -17.94 20.04
C LEU A 505 19.77 -17.65 21.49
N GLY A 506 20.49 -16.55 21.73
CA GLY A 506 21.05 -16.19 23.03
C GLY A 506 20.04 -16.05 24.16
N GLY A 507 18.86 -15.47 23.89
CA GLY A 507 17.82 -15.31 24.90
C GLY A 507 17.33 -16.65 25.45
N ARG A 508 16.96 -17.58 24.56
CA ARG A 508 16.54 -18.93 24.94
C ARG A 508 17.66 -19.72 25.62
N ALA A 509 18.89 -19.62 25.10
CA ALA A 509 20.05 -20.30 25.67
C ALA A 509 20.35 -19.81 27.10
N ALA A 510 20.21 -18.51 27.37
CA ALA A 510 20.37 -17.94 28.69
C ALA A 510 19.29 -18.42 29.67
N GLU A 511 18.04 -18.49 29.23
CA GLU A 511 16.95 -19.04 30.06
C GLU A 511 17.23 -20.50 30.45
N GLU A 512 17.58 -21.37 29.49
CA GLU A 512 17.90 -22.77 29.79
C GLU A 512 19.09 -22.89 30.76
N LEU A 513 20.15 -22.12 30.53
CA LEU A 513 21.41 -22.25 31.28
C LEU A 513 21.31 -21.68 32.71
N PHE A 514 20.65 -20.53 32.89
CA PHE A 514 20.62 -19.82 34.17
C PHE A 514 19.32 -20.03 34.96
N LEU A 515 18.19 -20.33 34.30
CA LEU A 515 16.90 -20.60 34.95
C LEU A 515 16.52 -22.08 34.97
N GLY A 516 17.13 -22.91 34.10
CA GLY A 516 16.79 -24.33 33.98
C GLY A 516 15.43 -24.60 33.31
N GLN A 517 14.79 -23.58 32.74
CA GLN A 517 13.50 -23.66 32.08
C GLN A 517 13.46 -22.71 30.88
N VAL A 518 12.73 -23.09 29.84
CA VAL A 518 12.53 -22.27 28.64
C VAL A 518 11.16 -21.60 28.65
N SER A 519 11.09 -20.36 28.19
CA SER A 519 9.86 -19.57 28.14
C SER A 519 9.25 -19.53 26.73
N THR A 520 8.04 -18.96 26.63
CA THR A 520 7.40 -18.64 25.34
C THR A 520 7.90 -17.33 24.73
N GLY A 521 8.77 -16.58 25.43
CA GLY A 521 9.33 -15.31 24.98
C GLY A 521 10.18 -15.44 23.71
N ALA A 522 10.85 -16.58 23.55
CA ALA A 522 11.74 -16.86 22.42
C ALA A 522 11.03 -17.18 21.08
N LEU A 523 9.69 -17.05 20.99
CA LEU A 523 8.94 -17.44 19.79
C LEU A 523 9.43 -16.70 18.53
N ASN A 524 9.58 -15.39 18.61
CA ASN A 524 10.01 -14.57 17.47
C ASN A 524 11.46 -14.88 17.07
N ASP A 525 12.32 -15.16 18.06
CA ASP A 525 13.72 -15.53 17.82
C ASP A 525 13.82 -16.85 17.08
N LEU A 526 13.04 -17.85 17.50
CA LEU A 526 12.98 -19.15 16.84
C LEU A 526 12.43 -19.05 15.42
N GLU A 527 11.41 -18.22 15.20
CA GLU A 527 10.88 -17.97 13.86
C GLU A 527 11.95 -17.35 12.94
N ARG A 528 12.66 -16.32 13.43
CA ARG A 528 13.73 -15.64 12.68
C ARG A 528 14.89 -16.58 12.36
N VAL A 529 15.35 -17.33 13.36
CA VAL A 529 16.43 -18.31 13.21
C VAL A 529 16.04 -19.43 12.24
N THR A 530 14.79 -19.91 12.30
CA THR A 530 14.29 -20.95 11.39
C THR A 530 14.27 -20.44 9.95
N LYS A 531 13.75 -19.22 9.73
CA LYS A 531 13.76 -18.59 8.40
C LYS A 531 15.17 -18.38 7.86
N GLN A 532 16.09 -17.94 8.71
CA GLN A 532 17.49 -17.75 8.32
C GLN A 532 18.19 -19.07 8.00
N ALA A 533 18.01 -20.11 8.82
CA ALA A 533 18.53 -21.45 8.55
C ALA A 533 18.00 -22.00 7.22
N TRP A 534 16.71 -21.78 6.95
CA TRP A 534 16.09 -22.18 5.70
C TRP A 534 16.68 -21.43 4.50
N ALA A 535 16.93 -20.12 4.62
CA ALA A 535 17.58 -19.32 3.57
C ALA A 535 19.02 -19.79 3.29
N ILE A 536 19.82 -20.07 4.33
CA ILE A 536 21.18 -20.62 4.23
C ILE A 536 21.18 -21.90 3.39
N ILE A 537 20.22 -22.79 3.64
CA ILE A 537 20.20 -24.12 3.02
C ILE A 537 19.54 -24.07 1.64
N VAL A 538 18.35 -23.49 1.54
CA VAL A 538 17.48 -23.59 0.35
C VAL A 538 17.77 -22.52 -0.70
N TYR A 539 18.10 -21.30 -0.27
CA TYR A 539 18.33 -20.19 -1.20
C TYR A 539 19.80 -20.02 -1.53
N TYR A 540 20.67 -20.09 -0.53
CA TYR A 540 22.10 -19.86 -0.70
C TYR A 540 22.92 -21.12 -0.96
N GLY A 541 22.34 -22.32 -0.77
CA GLY A 541 23.05 -23.58 -1.00
C GLY A 541 24.31 -23.73 -0.15
N MET A 542 24.25 -23.27 1.11
CA MET A 542 25.38 -23.23 2.05
C MET A 542 25.37 -24.39 3.07
N SER A 543 24.65 -25.49 2.79
CA SER A 543 24.75 -26.76 3.53
C SER A 543 25.84 -27.64 2.94
N ASP A 544 26.42 -28.53 3.75
CA ASP A 544 27.43 -29.50 3.29
C ASP A 544 26.81 -30.58 2.38
N SER A 545 25.52 -30.93 2.60
CA SER A 545 24.82 -31.97 1.85
C SER A 545 24.02 -31.44 0.65
N LEU A 546 23.62 -30.17 0.69
CA LEU A 546 22.89 -29.46 -0.37
C LEU A 546 23.67 -28.20 -0.80
N ASN A 547 24.92 -28.39 -1.22
CA ASN A 547 25.77 -27.27 -1.64
C ASN A 547 25.52 -26.84 -3.10
N ASN A 548 25.72 -25.56 -3.39
CA ASN A 548 25.70 -24.98 -4.74
C ASN A 548 24.39 -25.17 -5.54
N LEU A 549 23.28 -25.43 -4.85
CA LEU A 549 21.93 -25.47 -5.43
C LEU A 549 21.08 -24.37 -4.82
N SER A 550 20.31 -23.68 -5.64
CA SER A 550 19.33 -22.69 -5.18
C SER A 550 17.95 -23.10 -5.68
N TYR A 551 17.01 -23.18 -4.74
CA TYR A 551 15.59 -23.36 -5.03
C TYR A 551 14.84 -22.03 -5.00
N PHE A 552 15.55 -20.89 -5.01
CA PHE A 552 14.98 -19.55 -5.06
C PHE A 552 14.54 -19.19 -6.50
N ASP A 553 13.29 -18.75 -6.66
CA ASP A 553 12.78 -18.25 -7.93
C ASP A 553 12.71 -16.71 -7.92
N SER A 554 13.69 -16.08 -8.57
CA SER A 554 13.77 -14.62 -8.70
C SER A 554 12.68 -14.01 -9.60
N SER A 555 11.93 -14.83 -10.36
CA SER A 555 10.92 -14.33 -11.30
C SER A 555 9.57 -13.99 -10.65
N GLY A 556 9.39 -14.32 -9.35
CA GLY A 556 8.13 -14.12 -8.62
C GLY A 556 6.95 -14.95 -9.16
N THR A 557 7.17 -15.77 -10.19
CA THR A 557 6.12 -16.54 -10.86
C THR A 557 5.60 -17.67 -9.97
N ASN A 558 6.48 -18.22 -9.12
CA ASN A 558 6.16 -19.32 -8.21
C ASN A 558 5.78 -18.90 -6.78
N GLU A 559 5.76 -17.61 -6.43
CA GLU A 559 5.31 -17.16 -5.08
C GLU A 559 3.87 -17.59 -4.76
N PHE A 560 3.06 -17.81 -5.81
CA PHE A 560 1.67 -18.30 -5.71
C PHE A 560 1.51 -19.77 -6.12
N SER A 561 2.60 -20.48 -6.40
CA SER A 561 2.54 -21.89 -6.76
C SER A 561 2.50 -22.74 -5.50
N PHE A 562 1.42 -23.52 -5.32
CA PHE A 562 1.27 -24.45 -4.20
C PHE A 562 2.23 -25.66 -4.29
N THR A 563 3.05 -25.75 -5.35
CA THR A 563 3.98 -26.86 -5.58
C THR A 563 5.40 -26.47 -5.21
N LYS A 564 6.02 -27.21 -4.28
CA LYS A 564 7.45 -27.07 -3.95
C LYS A 564 8.29 -27.46 -5.19
N PRO A 565 9.39 -26.75 -5.51
CA PRO A 565 10.23 -27.05 -6.67
C PRO A 565 11.18 -28.24 -6.47
N TYR A 566 11.02 -29.02 -5.41
CA TYR A 566 11.87 -30.15 -5.04
C TYR A 566 11.03 -31.33 -4.54
N SER A 567 11.64 -32.53 -4.54
CA SER A 567 10.99 -33.77 -4.11
C SER A 567 10.82 -33.85 -2.59
N GLU A 568 9.89 -34.66 -2.10
CA GLU A 568 9.68 -34.89 -0.66
C GLU A 568 10.94 -35.43 0.05
N LYS A 569 11.74 -36.27 -0.63
CA LYS A 569 13.04 -36.73 -0.09
C LYS A 569 14.04 -35.59 0.10
N THR A 570 13.96 -34.55 -0.74
CA THR A 570 14.79 -33.35 -0.59
C THR A 570 14.24 -32.48 0.53
N ALA A 571 12.92 -32.38 0.66
CA ALA A 571 12.26 -31.67 1.77
C ALA A 571 12.68 -32.25 3.13
N GLU A 572 12.64 -33.57 3.29
CA GLU A 572 13.09 -34.27 4.51
C GLU A 572 14.55 -33.93 4.84
N LYS A 573 15.44 -33.98 3.85
CA LYS A 573 16.85 -33.60 4.03
C LYS A 573 17.03 -32.13 4.43
N ILE A 574 16.25 -31.22 3.84
CA ILE A 574 16.29 -29.81 4.20
C ILE A 574 15.92 -29.66 5.68
N ASP A 575 14.85 -30.31 6.14
CA ASP A 575 14.41 -30.23 7.53
C ASP A 575 15.45 -30.80 8.51
N GLU A 576 16.11 -31.90 8.16
CA GLU A 576 17.21 -32.48 8.94
C GLU A 576 18.41 -31.51 9.07
N GLU A 577 18.84 -30.91 7.96
CA GLU A 577 19.95 -29.96 7.91
C GLU A 577 19.62 -28.66 8.68
N VAL A 578 18.40 -28.14 8.53
CA VAL A 578 17.92 -26.97 9.28
C VAL A 578 17.98 -27.26 10.78
N LYS A 579 17.46 -28.41 11.21
CA LYS A 579 17.48 -28.80 12.63
C LYS A 579 18.90 -28.94 13.17
N LYS A 580 19.80 -29.57 12.39
CA LYS A 580 21.22 -29.71 12.75
C LYS A 580 21.89 -28.35 12.93
N LEU A 581 21.69 -27.44 11.96
CA LEU A 581 22.27 -26.10 11.96
C LEU A 581 21.82 -25.28 13.18
N VAL A 582 20.52 -25.28 13.47
CA VAL A 582 19.95 -24.55 14.61
C VAL A 582 20.48 -25.11 15.93
N ASN A 583 20.54 -26.44 16.09
CA ASN A 583 21.06 -27.06 17.31
C ASN A 583 22.56 -26.77 17.51
N GLU A 584 23.35 -26.74 16.45
CA GLU A 584 24.78 -26.40 16.53
C GLU A 584 24.98 -24.97 17.03
N GLN A 585 24.23 -24.00 16.48
CA GLN A 585 24.31 -22.62 16.94
C GLN A 585 23.73 -22.45 18.36
N TYR A 586 22.73 -23.23 18.74
CA TYR A 586 22.18 -23.24 20.10
C TYR A 586 23.21 -23.70 21.15
N GLU A 587 23.91 -24.81 20.87
CA GLU A 587 24.96 -25.30 21.77
C GLU A 587 26.18 -24.36 21.78
N ARG A 588 26.50 -23.74 20.65
CA ARG A 588 27.52 -22.68 20.59
C ARG A 588 27.15 -21.48 21.47
N ALA A 589 25.90 -21.01 21.42
CA ALA A 589 25.39 -19.94 22.26
C ALA A 589 25.51 -20.29 23.76
N LYS A 590 25.08 -21.50 24.15
CA LYS A 590 25.22 -22.01 25.53
C LYS A 590 26.66 -22.03 26.01
N ARG A 591 27.60 -22.48 25.16
CA ARG A 591 29.04 -22.51 25.50
C ARG A 591 29.60 -21.10 25.74
N ILE A 592 29.30 -20.14 24.88
CA ILE A 592 29.81 -18.77 25.03
C ILE A 592 29.21 -18.12 26.30
N LEU A 593 27.93 -18.35 26.56
CA LEU A 593 27.25 -17.86 27.76
C LEU A 593 27.80 -18.51 29.05
N SER A 594 28.14 -19.80 29.03
CA SER A 594 28.71 -20.49 30.19
C SER A 594 30.13 -20.01 30.50
N GLU A 595 30.96 -19.79 29.48
CA GLU A 595 32.30 -19.21 29.61
C GLU A 595 32.26 -17.78 30.19
N ASN A 596 31.18 -17.03 29.93
CA ASN A 596 31.01 -15.63 30.37
C ASN A 596 29.92 -15.45 31.44
N ALA A 597 29.60 -16.52 32.19
CA ALA A 597 28.48 -16.56 33.12
C ALA A 597 28.49 -15.43 34.17
N ALA A 598 29.66 -15.06 34.70
CA ALA A 598 29.77 -14.01 35.72
C ALA A 598 29.37 -12.64 35.15
N LYS A 599 29.92 -12.25 33.99
CA LYS A 599 29.64 -10.98 33.32
C LYS A 599 28.19 -10.90 32.83
N HIS A 600 27.66 -12.02 32.32
CA HIS A 600 26.26 -12.10 31.91
C HIS A 600 25.30 -11.87 33.09
N ASN A 601 25.55 -12.50 34.25
CA ASN A 601 24.73 -12.31 35.44
C ASN A 601 24.83 -10.87 35.98
N GLU A 602 26.00 -10.25 35.90
CA GLU A 602 26.17 -8.82 36.22
C GLU A 602 25.30 -7.94 35.31
N LEU A 603 25.36 -8.16 34.00
CA LEU A 603 24.54 -7.45 33.01
C LEU A 603 23.05 -7.60 33.32
N ALA A 604 22.59 -8.83 33.57
CA ALA A 604 21.19 -9.12 33.88
C ALA A 604 20.74 -8.41 35.18
N ASN A 605 21.57 -8.37 36.22
CA ASN A 605 21.24 -7.65 37.46
C ASN A 605 21.12 -6.14 37.22
N ILE A 606 22.01 -5.55 36.42
CA ILE A 606 21.92 -4.11 36.10
C ILE A 606 20.67 -3.83 35.26
N LEU A 607 20.27 -4.73 34.34
CA LEU A 607 18.99 -4.61 33.62
C LEU A 607 17.79 -4.60 34.57
N VAL A 608 17.79 -5.46 35.61
CA VAL A 608 16.69 -5.50 36.58
C VAL A 608 16.58 -4.18 37.36
N ASP A 609 17.71 -3.54 37.66
CA ASP A 609 17.76 -2.30 38.44
C ASP A 609 17.47 -1.05 37.59
N ARG A 610 18.02 -0.96 36.37
CA ARG A 610 17.95 0.25 35.51
C ARG A 610 16.92 0.16 34.40
N GLU A 611 16.38 -1.02 34.11
CA GLU A 611 15.42 -1.35 33.04
C GLU A 611 15.89 -1.11 31.59
N VAL A 612 16.93 -0.31 31.39
CA VAL A 612 17.54 0.06 30.12
C VAL A 612 19.05 0.03 30.25
N LEU A 613 19.73 -0.54 29.24
CA LEU A 613 21.17 -0.48 29.07
C LEU A 613 21.54 0.04 27.68
N PHE A 614 22.67 0.73 27.60
CA PHE A 614 23.26 1.19 26.34
C PHE A 614 24.59 0.48 26.05
N ALA A 615 25.12 0.66 24.84
CA ALA A 615 26.39 0.07 24.40
C ALA A 615 27.56 0.37 25.36
N GLU A 616 27.59 1.56 25.97
CA GLU A 616 28.64 1.98 26.91
C GLU A 616 28.64 1.14 28.19
N ASP A 617 27.46 0.68 28.64
CA ASP A 617 27.36 -0.20 29.81
C ASP A 617 27.94 -1.58 29.52
N LEU A 618 27.81 -2.08 28.28
CA LEU A 618 28.44 -3.34 27.86
C LEU A 618 29.95 -3.20 27.74
N GLU A 619 30.44 -2.09 27.19
CA GLU A 619 31.88 -1.82 27.14
C GLU A 619 32.49 -1.80 28.55
N ARG A 620 31.77 -1.27 29.54
CA ARG A 620 32.20 -1.27 30.94
C ARG A 620 32.32 -2.68 31.54
N ILE A 621 31.40 -3.60 31.20
CA ILE A 621 31.33 -4.95 31.79
C ILE A 621 32.23 -5.94 31.04
N PHE A 622 32.17 -5.92 29.72
CA PHE A 622 32.88 -6.87 28.87
C PHE A 622 34.25 -6.37 28.43
N GLY A 623 34.48 -5.06 28.48
CA GLY A 623 35.64 -4.38 27.90
C GLY A 623 35.38 -3.89 26.48
N LYS A 624 36.37 -3.20 25.90
CA LYS A 624 36.36 -2.80 24.49
C LYS A 624 36.15 -4.02 23.59
N ARG A 625 35.25 -3.88 22.63
CA ARG A 625 34.99 -4.91 21.63
C ARG A 625 36.30 -5.18 20.86
N PRO A 626 36.71 -6.45 20.67
CA PRO A 626 37.96 -6.77 19.97
C PRO A 626 37.90 -6.45 18.46
N TRP A 627 36.70 -6.33 17.91
CA TRP A 627 36.42 -6.21 16.47
C TRP A 627 35.81 -4.84 16.18
N THR A 628 36.29 -4.19 15.12
CA THR A 628 35.70 -2.96 14.56
C THR A 628 34.37 -3.28 13.91
N SER A 629 33.36 -2.42 14.10
CA SER A 629 32.11 -2.57 13.35
C SER A 629 32.31 -2.11 11.91
N ARG A 630 31.57 -2.68 10.96
CA ARG A 630 31.64 -2.25 9.56
C ARG A 630 31.29 -0.78 9.39
N THR A 631 30.37 -0.26 10.21
CA THR A 631 30.04 1.17 10.21
C THR A 631 31.26 2.01 10.60
N GLN A 632 32.06 1.56 11.57
CA GLN A 632 33.32 2.22 11.94
C GLN A 632 34.34 2.12 10.81
N GLU A 633 34.47 0.97 10.16
CA GLU A 633 35.36 0.80 9.00
C GLU A 633 34.98 1.75 7.85
N ILE A 634 33.70 1.83 7.50
CA ILE A 634 33.20 2.73 6.45
C ILE A 634 33.47 4.20 6.81
N LEU A 635 33.21 4.59 8.06
CA LEU A 635 33.45 5.96 8.53
C LEU A 635 34.95 6.31 8.50
N GLU A 636 35.80 5.39 8.92
CA GLU A 636 37.25 5.57 8.87
C GLU A 636 37.75 5.66 7.43
N GLU A 637 37.21 4.85 6.52
CA GLU A 637 37.55 4.87 5.11
C GLU A 637 37.05 6.14 4.41
N GLN A 638 35.81 6.57 4.68
CA GLN A 638 35.28 7.86 4.21
C GLN A 638 36.14 9.02 4.70
N LYS A 639 36.48 9.03 5.99
CA LYS A 639 37.35 10.06 6.55
C LYS A 639 38.73 10.05 5.90
N ARG A 640 39.33 8.87 5.66
CA ARG A 640 40.59 8.77 4.89
C ARG A 640 40.45 9.30 3.47
N LEU A 641 39.32 9.05 2.79
CA LEU A 641 39.07 9.55 1.44
C LEU A 641 38.87 11.08 1.43
N GLU A 642 38.18 11.64 2.42
CA GLU A 642 38.04 13.09 2.60
C GLU A 642 39.37 13.75 2.92
N ASP A 643 40.14 13.18 3.85
CA ASP A 643 41.47 13.66 4.20
C ASP A 643 42.40 13.60 2.98
N ALA A 644 42.33 12.52 2.18
CA ALA A 644 43.09 12.39 0.94
C ALA A 644 42.67 13.41 -0.13
N LYS A 645 41.37 13.68 -0.30
CA LYS A 645 40.87 14.74 -1.20
C LYS A 645 41.32 16.11 -0.75
N THR A 646 41.32 16.36 0.57
CA THR A 646 41.74 17.63 1.16
C THR A 646 43.24 17.83 1.00
N LEU A 647 44.04 16.78 1.22
CA LEU A 647 45.49 16.76 0.95
C LEU A 647 45.80 16.97 -0.53
N ALA A 648 45.07 16.31 -1.44
CA ALA A 648 45.24 16.50 -2.88
C ALA A 648 44.86 17.93 -3.32
N ALA A 649 43.80 18.51 -2.75
CA ALA A 649 43.41 19.90 -3.01
C ALA A 649 44.46 20.90 -2.47
N LEU A 650 45.03 20.64 -1.29
CA LEU A 650 46.12 21.43 -0.72
C LEU A 650 47.39 21.30 -1.57
N GLN A 651 47.75 20.10 -2.02
CA GLN A 651 48.90 19.88 -2.92
C GLN A 651 48.71 20.59 -4.25
N ALA A 652 47.53 20.51 -4.87
CA ALA A 652 47.22 21.23 -6.11
C ALA A 652 47.28 22.77 -5.94
N GLN A 653 46.91 23.29 -4.76
CA GLN A 653 47.08 24.71 -4.43
C GLN A 653 48.55 25.09 -4.23
N THR A 654 49.35 24.20 -3.63
CA THR A 654 50.78 24.44 -3.37
C THR A 654 51.60 24.37 -4.67
N GLU A 655 51.26 23.44 -5.58
CA GLU A 655 51.84 23.36 -6.92
C GLU A 655 51.44 24.56 -7.79
N GLY A 656 50.18 24.99 -7.72
CA GLY A 656 49.72 26.22 -8.37
C GLY A 656 50.40 27.50 -7.85
N GLN A 657 50.76 27.55 -6.57
CA GLN A 657 51.57 28.64 -6.00
C GLN A 657 53.05 28.54 -6.39
N ALA A 658 53.62 27.33 -6.47
CA ALA A 658 55.00 27.13 -6.90
C ALA A 658 55.21 27.45 -8.39
N ASP A 659 54.23 27.19 -9.25
CA ASP A 659 54.24 27.59 -10.66
C ASP A 659 54.01 29.10 -10.82
N ALA A 660 53.21 29.73 -9.95
CA ALA A 660 53.09 31.18 -9.91
C ALA A 660 54.41 31.84 -9.48
N ASP A 661 55.07 31.34 -8.43
CA ASP A 661 56.36 31.87 -7.96
C ASP A 661 57.50 31.64 -8.98
N LYS A 662 57.48 30.55 -9.76
CA LYS A 662 58.41 30.36 -10.89
C LYS A 662 58.16 31.33 -12.03
N GLN A 663 56.91 31.66 -12.36
CA GLN A 663 56.59 32.68 -13.36
C GLN A 663 57.00 34.09 -12.93
N VAL A 664 56.97 34.40 -11.63
CA VAL A 664 57.49 35.68 -11.12
C VAL A 664 59.03 35.71 -11.12
N ALA A 665 59.69 34.58 -10.86
CA ALA A 665 61.16 34.47 -10.91
C ALA A 665 61.71 34.54 -12.35
N ASP A 666 61.06 33.88 -13.33
CA ASP A 666 61.44 33.94 -14.74
C ASP A 666 61.13 35.31 -15.40
N ALA A 667 60.20 36.10 -14.84
CA ALA A 667 59.94 37.47 -15.30
C ALA A 667 60.96 38.50 -14.80
N GLN A 668 61.82 38.16 -13.83
CA GLN A 668 62.85 39.06 -13.28
C GLN A 668 64.26 38.80 -13.83
N ALA A 669 64.45 37.77 -14.66
CA ALA A 669 65.75 37.45 -15.23
C ALA A 669 65.66 37.37 -16.76
N LEU A 670 66.03 38.46 -17.46
CA LEU A 670 66.68 38.52 -18.79
C LEU A 670 66.81 40.00 -19.27
N PRO A 671 67.78 40.35 -20.15
CA PRO A 671 69.04 41.00 -19.75
C PRO A 671 69.22 42.42 -20.31
N GLU A 672 70.13 43.20 -19.71
CA GLU A 672 70.70 44.41 -20.32
C GLU A 672 71.63 44.02 -21.49
N SER A 673 71.39 44.55 -22.68
CA SER A 673 72.37 44.61 -23.76
C SER A 673 72.51 46.05 -24.27
N VAL A 674 73.75 46.53 -24.31
CA VAL A 674 74.18 47.82 -24.88
C VAL A 674 75.01 47.55 -26.14
N ASP A 675 74.77 48.40 -27.13
CA ASP A 675 75.27 48.58 -28.50
C ASP A 675 76.77 48.32 -28.84
N THR A 676 76.95 47.64 -30.00
CA THR A 676 77.84 47.95 -31.18
C THR A 676 79.38 47.81 -31.12
N PRO A 677 80.11 47.85 -32.27
CA PRO A 677 80.14 46.92 -33.42
C PRO A 677 81.59 46.55 -33.84
N ASP A 678 81.82 45.63 -34.80
CA ASP A 678 82.81 45.79 -35.91
C ASP A 678 82.99 44.56 -36.83
N GLU A 679 83.26 44.94 -38.09
CA GLU A 679 83.69 44.35 -39.38
C GLU A 679 84.17 42.88 -39.59
N GLU A 680 83.87 42.45 -40.83
CA GLU A 680 84.28 41.32 -41.71
C GLU A 680 85.81 41.09 -41.89
N PRO A 681 86.37 40.06 -42.63
CA PRO A 681 85.83 39.36 -43.83
C PRO A 681 86.17 37.84 -44.11
N THR A 682 85.42 37.23 -45.06
CA THR A 682 85.73 36.19 -46.13
C THR A 682 86.54 34.89 -45.81
N THR A 683 86.37 33.66 -46.38
CA THR A 683 85.83 33.10 -47.66
C THR A 683 85.76 31.53 -47.65
N GLU A 684 84.91 30.93 -48.52
CA GLU A 684 84.97 29.58 -49.18
C GLU A 684 84.84 28.26 -48.34
N GLU A 685 84.23 27.13 -48.74
CA GLU A 685 83.71 26.57 -50.02
C GLU A 685 82.75 25.35 -49.77
N LYS A 686 81.70 25.19 -50.61
CA LYS A 686 81.09 23.96 -51.26
C LYS A 686 80.82 22.65 -50.45
N LYS A 687 79.81 21.79 -50.71
CA LYS A 687 78.70 21.64 -51.69
C LYS A 687 77.83 20.42 -51.25
N ALA A 688 76.50 20.53 -51.41
CA ALA A 688 75.60 19.67 -52.22
C ALA A 688 75.64 18.12 -52.07
N ASN A 689 74.57 17.34 -52.20
CA ASN A 689 73.17 17.54 -52.58
C ASN A 689 72.42 16.21 -52.32
N ASP A 690 71.09 16.32 -52.31
CA ASP A 690 70.13 15.51 -53.09
C ASP A 690 69.14 14.52 -52.44
N THR A 691 67.87 14.81 -52.82
CA THR A 691 66.71 13.95 -53.15
C THR A 691 66.00 13.21 -52.01
N LEU A 692 64.76 13.62 -51.67
CA LEU A 692 63.45 13.29 -52.31
C LEU A 692 63.14 11.78 -52.14
N GLU A 693 62.01 11.34 -51.59
CA GLU A 693 60.62 11.82 -51.65
C GLU A 693 59.89 11.66 -50.30
#